data_AF-A0ABD1V4N0-F1
#
_entry.id   AF-A0ABD1V4N0-F1
#
_cell.length_a   1.000
_cell.length_b   1.000
_cell.length_c   1.000
_cell.angle_alpha   90.00
_cell.angle_beta   90.00
_cell.angle_gamma   90.00
#
_symmetry.space_group_name_H-M   'P 1'
#
loop_
_entity.id
_entity.type
_entity.pdbx_description
1 polymer ?
#
loop_
_entity_poly.entity_id
_entity_poly.type
_entity_poly.pdbx_seq_one_letter_code
_entity_poly.pdbx_strand_id
1 'polypeptide(L)'
;MENGGQEIPEDANEHCPGPQSESAGKSDSCEGCPNQEACATAPKGPDPDLVAIVERMATVKHKILVLSGKGGVGKSTFSAQLSFALAAMDFQVGLLDIDICGPSIPKMLGLEGQEIHQSNLGWSPVYVESNLGVMSIGFMLPNPDEAVIWRGPRKNGIIKQFLKDVYWGELDFLVVDAPPGTSDEHISIVQFLQATGIDGAIIVTTPQQVSLIDVRKEVSFCKKVGLPVLGVVENMSGLCQSLLEFKFLSVAETGEQKDMTEWVIAQMREKVPDMLNFFAFSEVFDSSAGGGAKMCADMGVPFLGKVPLDPQLCKAAEEGRSCFDDIKCRVSAPAIKMIVDKLLSQIKVSRMEDGFGRIGRLVARVALQSDDVELVAVNDPFITTDYMTYMFKYDTVHGQWTKHEITVKDSKTLLFGDKPVTVFSSRSPEEIPWGEAGAEYVVESTGVFTDMDKAAAHLKGGAKKVIISAPSKDAPMFVMGVNEKDYKPDIDIVSNASCTTNCLAPLAKVLNDRFGITEGLMTTVHSMTATQKTVDGPSMKDWRGGRAASFNIIPSSTGAAKAVGKVLPALNGKLTGMAFRVPTVDVSVVDLTVRLEKPASYDEIKAAIKEESQGKLKGILGYTEDDVVSTDFLTDSRSSIFDAKAGIALNNNFVKVVSWYDNEWGYSNRVIDLVRHMASVA
;
A
#
# COMPACT_ATOMS: atom_id res chain seq x y z
N MET A 1 -22.92 -25.70 18.46
CA MET A 1 -23.64 -25.93 19.72
C MET A 1 -23.67 -24.60 20.44
N GLU A 2 -24.84 -24.26 20.97
CA GLU A 2 -25.19 -22.96 21.54
C GLU A 2 -24.27 -22.56 22.70
N ASN A 3 -24.10 -21.25 22.87
CA ASN A 3 -23.48 -20.63 24.04
C ASN A 3 -24.24 -21.01 25.33
N GLY A 4 -23.49 -21.34 26.40
CA GLY A 4 -23.93 -21.07 27.78
C GLY A 4 -24.59 -22.20 28.57
N GLY A 5 -24.19 -23.47 28.40
CA GLY A 5 -24.73 -24.60 29.18
C GLY A 5 -23.67 -25.42 29.92
N GLN A 6 -23.47 -25.13 31.20
CA GLN A 6 -23.02 -26.02 32.30
C GLN A 6 -21.78 -26.92 32.08
N GLU A 7 -20.60 -26.44 32.50
CA GLU A 7 -19.45 -27.27 32.89
C GLU A 7 -19.65 -27.81 34.33
N ILE A 8 -20.69 -28.59 34.59
CA ILE A 8 -20.78 -29.33 35.85
C ILE A 8 -20.30 -30.76 35.56
N PRO A 9 -19.20 -31.23 36.19
CA PRO A 9 -18.71 -32.60 36.00
C PRO A 9 -19.82 -33.64 36.24
N GLU A 10 -19.85 -34.73 35.46
CA GLU A 10 -20.89 -35.77 35.57
C GLU A 10 -20.92 -36.45 36.96
N ASP A 11 -19.85 -36.34 37.73
CA ASP A 11 -19.68 -36.84 39.11
C ASP A 11 -19.84 -35.74 40.19
N ALA A 12 -20.32 -34.56 39.81
CA ALA A 12 -20.50 -33.45 40.74
C ALA A 12 -21.78 -33.59 41.59
N ASN A 13 -21.75 -33.01 42.79
CA ASN A 13 -22.90 -32.97 43.69
C ASN A 13 -24.10 -32.23 43.05
N GLU A 14 -25.32 -32.59 43.46
CA GLU A 14 -26.61 -32.11 42.90
C GLU A 14 -26.78 -30.57 42.94
N HIS A 15 -25.98 -29.87 43.76
CA HIS A 15 -25.93 -28.41 43.89
C HIS A 15 -24.54 -27.81 43.66
N CYS A 16 -23.75 -28.43 42.77
CA CYS A 16 -22.41 -27.95 42.44
C CYS A 16 -22.45 -26.48 41.95
N PRO A 17 -21.69 -25.56 42.56
CA PRO A 17 -21.61 -24.17 42.12
C PRO A 17 -20.88 -24.01 40.77
N GLY A 18 -20.30 -25.09 40.24
CA GLY A 18 -19.49 -25.11 39.02
C GLY A 18 -18.01 -24.83 39.29
N PRO A 19 -17.08 -25.39 38.49
CA PRO A 19 -15.64 -25.29 38.70
C PRO A 19 -15.09 -23.86 38.58
N GLN A 20 -15.79 -22.99 37.85
CA GLN A 20 -15.41 -21.58 37.64
C GLN A 20 -15.96 -20.63 38.73
N SER A 21 -16.73 -21.13 39.71
CA SER A 21 -17.32 -20.30 40.76
C SER A 21 -16.30 -19.93 41.84
N GLU A 22 -16.36 -18.71 42.37
CA GLU A 22 -15.58 -18.27 43.54
C GLU A 22 -15.75 -19.21 44.75
N SER A 23 -16.90 -19.87 44.84
CA SER A 23 -17.24 -20.84 45.89
C SER A 23 -16.88 -22.31 45.57
N ALA A 24 -16.39 -22.61 44.37
CA ALA A 24 -16.00 -23.97 43.95
C ALA A 24 -14.97 -24.61 44.91
N GLY A 25 -15.24 -25.83 45.37
CA GLY A 25 -14.40 -26.54 46.34
C GLY A 25 -14.41 -25.98 47.76
N LYS A 26 -15.13 -24.87 48.02
CA LYS A 26 -15.16 -24.14 49.30
C LYS A 26 -16.55 -24.04 49.93
N SER A 27 -17.62 -24.16 49.15
CA SER A 27 -19.00 -24.16 49.65
C SER A 27 -19.38 -25.52 50.24
N ASP A 28 -20.35 -25.52 51.17
CA ASP A 28 -20.98 -26.72 51.73
C ASP A 28 -21.48 -27.67 50.64
N SER A 29 -21.94 -27.14 49.51
CA SER A 29 -22.38 -27.91 48.32
C SER A 29 -21.27 -28.77 47.68
N CYS A 30 -20.00 -28.50 47.99
CA CYS A 30 -18.84 -29.23 47.47
C CYS A 30 -18.32 -30.31 48.42
N GLU A 31 -18.88 -30.42 49.63
CA GLU A 31 -18.43 -31.38 50.62
C GLU A 31 -18.65 -32.82 50.13
N GLY A 32 -17.60 -33.65 50.21
CA GLY A 32 -17.62 -35.04 49.73
C GLY A 32 -17.50 -35.21 48.21
N CYS A 33 -17.32 -34.12 47.45
CA CYS A 33 -17.10 -34.20 46.01
C CYS A 33 -15.69 -34.73 45.70
N PRO A 34 -15.52 -35.71 44.78
CA PRO A 34 -14.20 -36.24 44.38
C PRO A 34 -13.24 -35.16 43.88
N ASN A 35 -13.78 -34.07 43.33
CA ASN A 35 -13.04 -32.97 42.71
C ASN A 35 -12.89 -31.73 43.62
N GLN A 36 -13.25 -31.83 44.91
CA GLN A 36 -13.32 -30.68 45.83
C GLN A 36 -11.97 -29.96 46.00
N GLU A 37 -10.89 -30.69 46.27
CA GLU A 37 -9.54 -30.12 46.44
C GLU A 37 -9.03 -29.44 45.16
N ALA A 38 -9.28 -30.06 44.00
CA ALA A 38 -8.91 -29.51 42.70
C ALA A 38 -9.67 -28.21 42.42
N CYS A 39 -10.97 -28.15 42.70
CA CYS A 39 -11.78 -26.94 42.54
C CYS A 39 -11.42 -25.84 43.55
N ALA A 40 -10.96 -26.19 44.75
CA ALA A 40 -10.57 -25.24 45.79
C ALA A 40 -9.25 -24.52 45.47
N THR A 41 -8.35 -25.20 44.74
CA THR A 41 -6.99 -24.75 44.40
C THR A 41 -6.85 -24.21 42.99
N ALA A 42 -7.80 -24.49 42.10
CA ALA A 42 -7.84 -23.91 40.76
C ALA A 42 -7.93 -22.37 40.82
N PRO A 43 -7.16 -21.64 39.98
CA PRO A 43 -7.25 -20.18 39.88
C PRO A 43 -8.65 -19.77 39.40
N LYS A 44 -9.22 -18.75 40.04
CA LYS A 44 -10.59 -18.27 39.81
C LYS A 44 -10.59 -16.84 39.29
N GLY A 45 -11.45 -16.55 38.31
CA GLY A 45 -11.52 -15.25 37.64
C GLY A 45 -10.77 -15.22 36.31
N PRO A 46 -10.91 -14.13 35.52
CA PRO A 46 -10.24 -14.00 34.24
C PRO A 46 -8.72 -13.99 34.42
N ASP A 47 -8.02 -14.76 33.58
CA ASP A 47 -6.57 -14.90 33.60
C ASP A 47 -5.91 -13.51 33.50
N PRO A 48 -5.18 -13.04 34.55
CA PRO A 48 -4.64 -11.69 34.58
C PRO A 48 -3.63 -11.43 33.47
N ASP A 49 -3.01 -12.48 32.94
CA ASP A 49 -2.10 -12.34 31.79
C ASP A 49 -2.83 -11.94 30.52
N LEU A 50 -4.11 -12.29 30.35
CA LEU A 50 -4.90 -11.89 29.19
C LEU A 50 -5.08 -10.38 29.12
N VAL A 51 -5.24 -9.72 30.28
CA VAL A 51 -5.34 -8.25 30.35
C VAL A 51 -4.04 -7.61 29.87
N ALA A 52 -2.91 -8.11 30.37
CA ALA A 52 -1.60 -7.61 29.96
C ALA A 52 -1.29 -7.89 28.48
N ILE A 53 -1.77 -9.01 27.94
CA ILE A 53 -1.68 -9.31 26.50
C ILE A 53 -2.52 -8.33 25.68
N VAL A 54 -3.75 -8.02 26.10
CA VAL A 54 -4.61 -7.03 25.43
C VAL A 54 -3.92 -5.66 25.39
N GLU A 55 -3.38 -5.21 26.52
CA GLU A 55 -2.62 -3.96 26.58
C GLU A 55 -1.39 -3.98 25.68
N ARG A 56 -0.61 -5.07 25.70
CA ARG A 56 0.61 -5.19 24.90
C ARG A 56 0.33 -5.24 23.40
N MET A 57 -0.74 -5.93 23.00
CA MET A 57 -1.13 -6.11 21.60
C MET A 57 -1.95 -4.94 21.04
N ALA A 58 -2.33 -3.95 21.87
CA ALA A 58 -3.06 -2.77 21.42
C ALA A 58 -2.27 -1.91 20.41
N THR A 59 -0.95 -1.96 20.45
CA THR A 59 -0.05 -1.24 19.52
C THR A 59 0.20 -1.99 18.20
N VAL A 60 -0.46 -3.13 18.00
CA VAL A 60 -0.32 -3.97 16.81
C VAL A 60 -1.59 -3.88 15.96
N LYS A 61 -1.49 -3.24 14.79
CA LYS A 61 -2.65 -2.99 13.92
C LYS A 61 -3.23 -4.27 13.31
N HIS A 62 -2.39 -5.05 12.64
CA HIS A 62 -2.79 -6.31 12.00
C HIS A 62 -2.05 -7.50 12.60
N LYS A 63 -2.78 -8.57 12.93
CA LYS A 63 -2.28 -9.79 13.56
C LYS A 63 -2.66 -10.98 12.66
N ILE A 64 -1.65 -11.56 12.02
CA ILE A 64 -1.83 -12.58 10.98
C ILE A 64 -1.15 -13.87 11.43
N LEU A 65 -1.92 -14.95 11.52
CA LEU A 65 -1.38 -16.28 11.81
C LEU A 65 -1.01 -16.99 10.52
N VAL A 66 0.15 -17.63 10.48
CA VAL A 66 0.57 -18.51 9.39
C VAL A 66 0.53 -19.94 9.90
N LEU A 67 -0.41 -20.72 9.37
CA LEU A 67 -0.72 -22.09 9.79
C LEU A 67 -0.35 -23.09 8.68
N SER A 68 -0.24 -24.36 9.05
CA SER A 68 -0.13 -25.46 8.07
C SER A 68 -0.66 -26.75 8.65
N GLY A 69 -1.45 -27.52 7.88
CA GLY A 69 -1.94 -28.81 8.34
C GLY A 69 -0.86 -29.89 8.45
N LYS A 70 0.25 -29.75 7.69
CA LYS A 70 1.33 -30.74 7.61
C LYS A 70 2.71 -30.08 7.69
N GLY A 71 3.64 -30.75 8.37
CA GLY A 71 5.05 -30.34 8.40
C GLY A 71 5.73 -30.45 7.03
N GLY A 72 6.68 -29.55 6.77
CA GLY A 72 7.51 -29.57 5.54
C GLY A 72 6.88 -28.92 4.32
N VAL A 73 5.75 -28.22 4.45
CA VAL A 73 5.10 -27.48 3.33
C VAL A 73 5.75 -26.10 3.04
N GLY A 74 6.80 -25.74 3.78
CA GLY A 74 7.48 -24.45 3.65
C GLY A 74 6.76 -23.27 4.32
N LYS A 75 5.98 -23.52 5.37
CA LYS A 75 5.28 -22.51 6.17
C LYS A 75 6.23 -21.44 6.71
N SER A 76 7.27 -21.82 7.47
CA SER A 76 8.22 -20.87 8.06
C SER A 76 8.99 -20.07 7.02
N THR A 77 9.31 -20.69 5.88
CA THR A 77 9.87 -19.99 4.71
C THR A 77 8.90 -18.93 4.20
N PHE A 78 7.62 -19.26 4.06
CA PHE A 78 6.60 -18.30 3.65
C PHE A 78 6.42 -17.18 4.70
N SER A 79 6.39 -17.50 6.00
CA SER A 79 6.28 -16.53 7.11
C SER A 79 7.43 -15.52 7.08
N ALA A 80 8.67 -15.99 6.91
CA ALA A 80 9.85 -15.14 6.79
C ALA A 80 9.77 -14.22 5.56
N GLN A 81 9.43 -14.77 4.39
CA GLN A 81 9.36 -13.99 3.15
C GLN A 81 8.16 -13.04 3.09
N LEU A 82 7.03 -13.39 3.72
CA LEU A 82 5.91 -12.48 3.95
C LEU A 82 6.37 -11.28 4.80
N SER A 83 7.13 -11.54 5.86
CA SER A 83 7.64 -10.48 6.75
C SER A 83 8.63 -9.55 6.04
N PHE A 84 9.56 -10.11 5.25
CA PHE A 84 10.43 -9.31 4.37
C PHE A 84 9.64 -8.49 3.35
N ALA A 85 8.61 -9.08 2.73
CA ALA A 85 7.79 -8.37 1.75
C ALA A 85 7.06 -7.17 2.37
N LEU A 86 6.50 -7.34 3.57
CA LEU A 86 5.82 -6.28 4.31
C LEU A 86 6.81 -5.19 4.76
N ALA A 87 7.98 -5.57 5.29
CA ALA A 87 9.03 -4.63 5.69
C ALA A 87 9.56 -3.81 4.51
N ALA A 88 9.78 -4.44 3.34
CA ALA A 88 10.18 -3.77 2.11
C ALA A 88 9.11 -2.82 1.54
N MET A 89 7.88 -2.88 2.05
CA MET A 89 6.82 -1.92 1.76
C MET A 89 6.78 -0.74 2.76
N ASP A 90 7.80 -0.60 3.61
CA ASP A 90 7.97 0.39 4.68
C ASP A 90 7.01 0.20 5.88
N PHE A 91 6.40 -0.97 6.04
CA PHE A 91 5.61 -1.28 7.24
C PHE A 91 6.51 -1.61 8.44
N GLN A 92 6.03 -1.32 9.66
CA GLN A 92 6.63 -1.84 10.89
C GLN A 92 6.13 -3.27 11.14
N VAL A 93 7.05 -4.24 11.13
CA VAL A 93 6.72 -5.67 11.13
C VAL A 93 7.37 -6.39 12.31
N GLY A 94 6.57 -7.19 13.02
CA GLY A 94 7.03 -8.20 13.96
C GLY A 94 6.80 -9.59 13.40
N LEU A 95 7.78 -10.49 13.51
CA LEU A 95 7.63 -11.92 13.27
C LEU A 95 7.81 -12.69 14.57
N LEU A 96 6.73 -13.33 15.02
CA LEU A 96 6.71 -14.17 16.22
C LEU A 96 6.68 -15.64 15.84
N ASP A 97 7.72 -16.37 16.22
CA ASP A 97 7.84 -17.81 16.05
C ASP A 97 7.34 -18.53 17.31
N ILE A 98 6.23 -19.27 17.16
CA ILE A 98 5.67 -20.10 18.23
C ILE A 98 5.84 -21.60 17.95
N ASP A 99 6.62 -21.99 16.93
CA ASP A 99 7.01 -23.39 16.72
C ASP A 99 8.13 -23.78 17.70
N ILE A 100 7.74 -23.93 18.96
CA ILE A 100 8.65 -24.12 20.09
C ILE A 100 9.54 -25.36 19.93
N CYS A 101 9.05 -26.39 19.24
CA CYS A 101 9.74 -27.66 19.07
C CYS A 101 10.69 -27.69 17.86
N GLY A 102 10.54 -26.76 16.91
CA GLY A 102 11.37 -26.68 15.71
C GLY A 102 11.61 -25.24 15.27
N PRO A 103 12.20 -24.37 16.13
CA PRO A 103 12.37 -22.96 15.82
C PRO A 103 13.33 -22.82 14.63
N SER A 104 12.81 -22.37 13.49
CA SER A 104 13.57 -22.22 12.25
C SER A 104 13.74 -20.76 11.82
N ILE A 105 12.95 -19.86 12.40
CA ILE A 105 12.93 -18.44 12.03
C ILE A 105 14.27 -17.73 12.25
N PRO A 106 15.00 -17.93 13.38
CA PRO A 106 16.33 -17.32 13.55
C PRO A 106 17.30 -17.64 12.41
N LYS A 107 17.31 -18.90 11.94
CA LYS A 107 18.09 -19.31 10.75
C LYS A 107 17.60 -18.60 9.51
N MET A 108 16.29 -18.65 9.27
CA MET A 108 15.65 -18.15 8.04
C MET A 108 15.75 -16.64 7.85
N LEU A 109 16.12 -15.90 8.90
CA LEU A 109 16.34 -14.47 8.89
C LEU A 109 17.80 -14.05 9.17
N GLY A 110 18.73 -15.01 9.23
CA GLY A 110 20.15 -14.72 9.40
C GLY A 110 20.53 -14.20 10.80
N LEU A 111 19.72 -14.56 11.81
CA LEU A 111 19.86 -14.14 13.20
C LEU A 111 20.42 -15.24 14.13
N GLU A 112 21.09 -16.26 13.57
CA GLU A 112 21.74 -17.28 14.39
C GLU A 112 22.77 -16.68 15.35
N GLY A 113 22.76 -17.13 16.60
CA GLY A 113 23.66 -16.66 17.65
C GLY A 113 23.28 -15.31 18.26
N GLN A 114 22.15 -14.71 17.87
CA GLN A 114 21.58 -13.56 18.56
C GLN A 114 20.83 -13.99 19.83
N GLU A 115 20.80 -13.13 20.83
CA GLU A 115 20.12 -13.35 22.11
C GLU A 115 19.07 -12.27 22.36
N ILE A 116 18.05 -12.59 23.16
CA ILE A 116 17.02 -11.63 23.56
C ILE A 116 17.59 -10.70 24.63
N HIS A 117 17.44 -9.39 24.43
CA HIS A 117 17.83 -8.39 25.42
C HIS A 117 16.64 -8.03 26.31
N GLN A 118 16.84 -8.01 27.62
CA GLN A 118 15.83 -7.54 28.57
C GLN A 118 16.02 -6.05 28.88
N SER A 119 14.93 -5.29 28.81
CA SER A 119 14.87 -3.87 29.16
C SER A 119 13.82 -3.60 30.23
N ASN A 120 13.75 -2.35 30.74
CA ASN A 120 12.69 -1.93 31.66
C ASN A 120 11.28 -1.99 31.06
N LEU A 121 11.16 -2.03 29.72
CA LEU A 121 9.88 -2.09 29.00
C LEU A 121 9.44 -3.52 28.69
N GLY A 122 10.35 -4.50 28.86
CA GLY A 122 10.15 -5.90 28.47
C GLY A 122 11.32 -6.46 27.66
N TRP A 123 11.09 -7.60 27.03
CA TRP A 123 12.02 -8.25 26.10
C TRP A 123 12.04 -7.49 24.77
N SER A 124 13.24 -7.13 24.32
CA SER A 124 13.43 -6.53 23.00
C SER A 124 13.44 -7.63 21.93
N PRO A 125 12.68 -7.50 20.84
CA PRO A 125 12.85 -8.36 19.69
C PRO A 125 14.25 -8.17 19.08
N VAL A 126 14.72 -9.19 18.37
CA VAL A 126 15.95 -9.15 17.59
C VAL A 126 15.62 -8.63 16.20
N TYR A 127 16.29 -7.58 15.75
CA TYR A 127 15.96 -6.90 14.50
C TYR A 127 16.81 -7.41 13.34
N VAL A 128 16.16 -7.76 12.22
CA VAL A 128 16.80 -8.04 10.93
C VAL A 128 17.10 -6.74 10.21
N GLU A 129 16.12 -5.83 10.22
CA GLU A 129 16.16 -4.49 9.67
C GLU A 129 15.54 -3.53 10.69
N SER A 130 15.69 -2.21 10.50
CA SER A 130 15.15 -1.22 11.43
C SER A 130 13.64 -1.30 11.67
N ASN A 131 12.89 -1.92 10.75
CA ASN A 131 11.45 -2.09 10.77
C ASN A 131 10.99 -3.56 10.74
N LEU A 132 11.90 -4.52 10.95
CA LEU A 132 11.57 -5.95 11.03
C LEU A 132 12.18 -6.57 12.29
N GLY A 133 11.35 -6.68 13.33
CA GLY A 133 11.69 -7.32 14.61
C GLY A 133 11.25 -8.78 14.66
N VAL A 134 12.01 -9.62 15.37
CA VAL A 134 11.78 -11.06 15.45
C VAL A 134 11.82 -11.53 16.89
N MET A 135 10.91 -12.46 17.23
CA MET A 135 10.94 -13.18 18.50
C MET A 135 10.76 -14.67 18.25
N SER A 136 11.64 -15.49 18.83
CA SER A 136 11.60 -16.95 18.73
C SER A 136 12.20 -17.57 19.99
N ILE A 137 11.73 -18.76 20.36
CA ILE A 137 12.40 -19.55 21.41
C ILE A 137 13.84 -19.90 21.02
N GLY A 138 14.18 -19.92 19.72
CA GLY A 138 15.53 -20.23 19.25
C GLY A 138 16.61 -19.29 19.80
N PHE A 139 16.26 -18.07 20.22
CA PHE A 139 17.17 -17.12 20.88
C PHE A 139 17.39 -17.41 22.38
N MET A 140 16.62 -18.34 22.95
CA MET A 140 16.65 -18.70 24.37
C MET A 140 17.18 -20.11 24.62
N LEU A 141 17.41 -20.89 23.56
CA LEU A 141 17.93 -22.24 23.67
C LEU A 141 19.44 -22.20 23.93
N PRO A 142 19.96 -22.91 24.94
CA PRO A 142 21.39 -22.94 25.24
C PRO A 142 22.20 -23.64 24.13
N ASN A 143 21.56 -24.53 23.39
CA ASN A 143 22.13 -25.21 22.23
C ASN A 143 21.06 -25.35 21.13
N PRO A 144 21.30 -24.88 19.90
CA PRO A 144 20.34 -24.99 18.79
C PRO A 144 20.01 -26.44 18.38
N ASP A 145 20.89 -27.41 18.66
CA ASP A 145 20.68 -28.82 18.32
C ASP A 145 19.91 -29.61 19.42
N GLU A 146 19.57 -28.97 20.54
CA GLU A 146 18.89 -29.63 21.65
C GLU A 146 17.38 -29.77 21.41
N ALA A 147 16.85 -30.99 21.61
CA ALA A 147 15.43 -31.25 21.46
C ALA A 147 14.61 -30.57 22.58
N VAL A 148 13.63 -29.74 22.19
CA VAL A 148 12.72 -29.09 23.15
C VAL A 148 11.59 -30.04 23.55
N ILE A 149 11.78 -30.77 24.65
CA ILE A 149 10.81 -31.76 25.18
C ILE A 149 9.93 -31.11 26.26
N TRP A 150 9.06 -30.17 25.87
CA TRP A 150 8.20 -29.43 26.80
C TRP A 150 6.75 -29.91 26.75
N ARG A 151 6.09 -30.01 27.91
CA ARG A 151 4.65 -30.32 28.00
C ARG A 151 3.79 -29.08 27.72
N GLY A 152 2.55 -29.28 27.27
CA GLY A 152 1.59 -28.24 26.89
C GLY A 152 1.56 -27.00 27.81
N PRO A 153 1.41 -27.13 29.14
CA PRO A 153 1.37 -25.98 30.05
C PRO A 153 2.62 -25.07 29.97
N ARG A 154 3.80 -25.65 29.78
CA ARG A 154 5.05 -24.88 29.65
C ARG A 154 5.13 -24.17 28.30
N LYS A 155 4.64 -24.81 27.24
CA LYS A 155 4.54 -24.21 25.90
C LYS A 155 3.56 -23.05 25.88
N ASN A 156 2.38 -23.23 26.49
CA ASN A 156 1.37 -22.17 26.60
C ASN A 156 1.91 -21.00 27.43
N GLY A 157 2.66 -21.31 28.51
CA GLY A 157 3.33 -20.31 29.33
C GLY A 157 4.31 -19.42 28.54
N ILE A 158 5.13 -20.01 27.66
CA ILE A 158 6.08 -19.19 26.86
C ILE A 158 5.39 -18.40 25.75
N ILE A 159 4.35 -18.95 25.08
CA ILE A 159 3.58 -18.20 24.07
C ILE A 159 2.94 -16.97 24.73
N LYS A 160 2.32 -17.18 25.89
CA LYS A 160 1.75 -16.11 26.69
C LYS A 160 2.79 -15.08 27.10
N GLN A 161 4.00 -15.53 27.47
CA GLN A 161 5.10 -14.64 27.80
C GLN A 161 5.55 -13.81 26.59
N PHE A 162 5.66 -14.40 25.40
CA PHE A 162 5.98 -13.65 24.19
C PHE A 162 4.95 -12.57 23.86
N LEU A 163 3.67 -12.85 24.06
CA LEU A 163 2.61 -11.86 23.83
C LEU A 163 2.57 -10.76 24.89
N LYS A 164 3.00 -11.04 26.12
CA LYS A 164 2.91 -10.11 27.26
C LYS A 164 4.17 -9.28 27.44
N ASP A 165 5.33 -9.91 27.39
CA ASP A 165 6.59 -9.36 27.85
C ASP A 165 7.44 -8.79 26.71
N VAL A 166 7.15 -9.12 25.45
CA VAL A 166 7.91 -8.58 24.30
C VAL A 166 7.42 -7.17 23.99
N TYR A 167 8.35 -6.22 23.98
CA TYR A 167 8.09 -4.84 23.64
C TYR A 167 8.30 -4.61 22.14
N TRP A 168 7.22 -4.71 21.38
CA TRP A 168 7.23 -4.55 19.92
C TRP A 168 7.23 -3.07 19.45
N GLY A 169 6.87 -2.12 20.31
CA GLY A 169 6.56 -0.76 19.88
C GLY A 169 5.25 -0.69 19.08
N GLU A 170 5.17 0.23 18.13
CA GLU A 170 4.04 0.36 17.20
C GLU A 170 4.29 -0.53 15.96
N LEU A 171 3.45 -1.56 15.77
CA LEU A 171 3.52 -2.44 14.61
C LEU A 171 2.34 -2.24 13.68
N ASP A 172 2.61 -2.18 12.38
CA ASP A 172 1.58 -2.35 11.37
C ASP A 172 1.16 -3.81 11.25
N PHE A 173 2.12 -4.75 11.33
CA PHE A 173 1.88 -6.18 11.20
C PHE A 173 2.62 -6.99 12.27
N LEU A 174 1.92 -7.93 12.90
CA LEU A 174 2.50 -9.06 13.62
C LEU A 174 2.16 -10.34 12.87
N VAL A 175 3.17 -10.95 12.26
CA VAL A 175 3.08 -12.26 11.63
C VAL A 175 3.43 -13.32 12.67
N VAL A 176 2.59 -14.34 12.85
CA VAL A 176 2.82 -15.42 13.82
C VAL A 176 3.02 -16.75 13.09
N ASP A 177 4.21 -17.32 13.18
CA ASP A 177 4.55 -18.63 12.61
C ASP A 177 4.19 -19.74 13.61
N ALA A 178 3.12 -20.50 13.33
CA ALA A 178 2.63 -21.57 14.20
C ALA A 178 3.32 -22.91 13.91
N PRO A 179 3.34 -23.92 14.81
CA PRO A 179 3.78 -25.28 14.44
C PRO A 179 2.84 -25.92 13.39
N PRO A 180 3.20 -27.06 12.78
CA PRO A 180 2.27 -27.78 11.90
C PRO A 180 1.20 -28.57 12.67
N GLY A 181 0.03 -28.76 12.05
CA GLY A 181 -1.08 -29.55 12.57
C GLY A 181 -2.07 -28.72 13.40
N THR A 182 -2.82 -29.37 14.30
CA THR A 182 -3.84 -28.74 15.16
C THR A 182 -3.51 -28.97 16.64
N SER A 183 -2.32 -28.52 17.05
CA SER A 183 -1.77 -28.74 18.39
C SER A 183 -2.24 -27.71 19.44
N ASP A 184 -1.91 -27.92 20.72
CA ASP A 184 -2.29 -27.02 21.83
C ASP A 184 -1.82 -25.57 21.61
N GLU A 185 -0.71 -25.36 20.92
CA GLU A 185 -0.16 -24.05 20.58
C GLU A 185 -1.13 -23.24 19.71
N HIS A 186 -1.84 -23.90 18.78
CA HIS A 186 -2.83 -23.27 17.90
C HIS A 186 -4.04 -22.77 18.69
N ILE A 187 -4.54 -23.59 19.61
CA ILE A 187 -5.65 -23.22 20.48
C ILE A 187 -5.23 -22.05 21.38
N SER A 188 -4.04 -22.14 21.96
CA SER A 188 -3.52 -21.14 22.90
C SER A 188 -3.33 -19.78 22.24
N ILE A 189 -2.68 -19.72 21.07
CA ILE A 189 -2.46 -18.44 20.38
C ILE A 189 -3.77 -17.78 19.98
N VAL A 190 -4.75 -18.57 19.49
CA VAL A 190 -6.07 -18.03 19.12
C VAL A 190 -6.80 -17.53 20.35
N GLN A 191 -6.80 -18.27 21.46
CA GLN A 191 -7.42 -17.86 22.72
C GLN A 191 -6.79 -16.58 23.28
N PHE A 192 -5.45 -16.50 23.28
CA PHE A 192 -4.74 -15.34 23.83
C PHE A 192 -4.93 -14.08 22.97
N LEU A 193 -5.05 -14.23 21.65
CA LEU A 193 -5.27 -13.10 20.73
C LEU A 193 -6.75 -12.80 20.47
N GLN A 194 -7.68 -13.63 20.94
CA GLN A 194 -9.11 -13.46 20.65
C GLN A 194 -9.64 -12.08 21.11
N ALA A 195 -9.19 -11.62 22.28
CA ALA A 195 -9.59 -10.33 22.84
C ALA A 195 -8.80 -9.13 22.27
N THR A 196 -7.75 -9.37 21.48
CA THR A 196 -6.84 -8.31 20.96
C THR A 196 -7.14 -7.92 19.51
N GLY A 197 -8.06 -8.62 18.86
CA GLY A 197 -8.43 -8.42 17.45
C GLY A 197 -7.42 -9.08 16.52
N ILE A 198 -7.77 -10.28 16.04
CA ILE A 198 -7.02 -11.07 15.08
C ILE A 198 -7.64 -10.94 13.68
N ASP A 199 -6.86 -10.59 12.66
CA ASP A 199 -7.38 -10.41 11.30
C ASP A 199 -7.72 -11.76 10.66
N GLY A 200 -6.89 -12.78 10.93
CA GLY A 200 -7.14 -14.15 10.51
C GLY A 200 -5.88 -14.95 10.26
N ALA A 201 -6.06 -16.08 9.58
CA ALA A 201 -5.00 -17.02 9.26
C ALA A 201 -4.77 -17.18 7.75
N ILE A 202 -3.49 -17.27 7.38
CA ILE A 202 -3.03 -17.81 6.11
C ILE A 202 -2.67 -19.27 6.34
N ILE A 203 -3.16 -20.16 5.47
CA ILE A 203 -2.82 -21.60 5.55
C ILE A 203 -1.91 -21.96 4.39
N VAL A 204 -0.71 -22.45 4.71
CA VAL A 204 0.27 -22.89 3.72
C VAL A 204 0.10 -24.40 3.49
N THR A 205 0.05 -24.79 2.22
CA THR A 205 -0.09 -26.19 1.79
C THR A 205 0.81 -26.49 0.62
N THR A 206 0.89 -27.77 0.26
CA THR A 206 1.42 -28.27 -1.01
C THR A 206 0.29 -28.95 -1.80
N PRO A 207 0.45 -29.17 -3.12
CA PRO A 207 -0.63 -29.71 -3.96
C PRO A 207 -0.97 -31.21 -3.74
N GLN A 208 -0.15 -31.98 -3.01
CA GLN A 208 -0.42 -33.41 -2.80
C GLN A 208 -1.71 -33.62 -2.00
N GLN A 209 -2.48 -34.62 -2.37
CA GLN A 209 -3.76 -34.96 -1.71
C GLN A 209 -3.62 -35.20 -0.21
N VAL A 210 -2.52 -35.82 0.23
CA VAL A 210 -2.25 -36.04 1.66
C VAL A 210 -2.11 -34.73 2.44
N SER A 211 -1.51 -33.69 1.83
CA SER A 211 -1.37 -32.37 2.44
C SER A 211 -2.73 -31.65 2.50
N LEU A 212 -3.51 -31.75 1.42
CA LEU A 212 -4.84 -31.16 1.33
C LEU A 212 -5.84 -31.77 2.33
N ILE A 213 -5.73 -33.05 2.67
CA ILE A 213 -6.57 -33.68 3.71
C ILE A 213 -6.34 -33.00 5.06
N ASP A 214 -5.10 -32.70 5.41
CA ASP A 214 -4.79 -32.06 6.70
C ASP A 214 -5.17 -30.58 6.69
N VAL A 215 -5.02 -29.89 5.57
CA VAL A 215 -5.50 -28.50 5.42
C VAL A 215 -7.02 -28.39 5.52
N ARG A 216 -7.77 -29.38 5.04
CA ARG A 216 -9.23 -29.43 5.27
C ARG A 216 -9.56 -29.49 6.77
N LYS A 217 -8.76 -30.20 7.56
CA LYS A 217 -8.90 -30.21 9.03
C LYS A 217 -8.51 -28.86 9.62
N GLU A 218 -7.45 -28.23 9.12
CA GLU A 218 -6.98 -26.91 9.57
C GLU A 218 -8.02 -25.81 9.33
N VAL A 219 -8.63 -25.78 8.13
CA VAL A 219 -9.73 -24.85 7.82
C VAL A 219 -10.94 -25.13 8.72
N SER A 220 -11.24 -26.39 9.01
CA SER A 220 -12.31 -26.77 9.94
C SER A 220 -12.01 -26.32 11.37
N PHE A 221 -10.75 -26.44 11.82
CA PHE A 221 -10.27 -25.90 13.09
C PHE A 221 -10.50 -24.39 13.16
N CYS A 222 -10.02 -23.62 12.16
CA CYS A 222 -10.20 -22.17 12.09
C CYS A 222 -11.68 -21.77 12.23
N LYS A 223 -12.57 -22.45 11.49
CA LYS A 223 -14.03 -22.23 11.57
C LYS A 223 -14.60 -22.52 12.96
N LYS A 224 -14.12 -23.56 13.66
CA LYS A 224 -14.59 -23.93 15.00
C LYS A 224 -14.16 -22.96 16.08
N VAL A 225 -12.96 -22.40 15.97
CA VAL A 225 -12.41 -21.44 16.94
C VAL A 225 -12.73 -19.98 16.59
N GLY A 226 -13.48 -19.74 15.51
CA GLY A 226 -13.87 -18.40 15.08
C GLY A 226 -12.73 -17.58 14.46
N LEU A 227 -11.67 -18.24 13.97
CA LEU A 227 -10.54 -17.59 13.30
C LEU A 227 -10.84 -17.44 11.79
N PRO A 228 -10.91 -16.21 11.24
CA PRO A 228 -11.11 -16.01 9.82
C PRO A 228 -9.97 -16.62 8.99
N VAL A 229 -10.29 -17.28 7.89
CA VAL A 229 -9.28 -17.76 6.93
C VAL A 229 -9.12 -16.69 5.85
N LEU A 230 -8.00 -15.95 5.92
CA LEU A 230 -7.64 -14.92 4.92
C LEU A 230 -7.38 -15.58 3.57
N GLY A 231 -6.71 -16.73 3.58
CA GLY A 231 -6.70 -17.62 2.43
C GLY A 231 -5.61 -18.67 2.49
N VAL A 232 -5.58 -19.48 1.43
CA VAL A 232 -4.63 -20.59 1.31
C VAL A 232 -3.56 -20.26 0.28
N VAL A 233 -2.32 -20.59 0.61
CA VAL A 233 -1.16 -20.52 -0.27
C VAL A 233 -0.73 -21.94 -0.62
N GLU A 234 -0.77 -22.28 -1.91
CA GLU A 234 -0.20 -23.55 -2.40
C GLU A 234 1.28 -23.34 -2.73
N ASN A 235 2.14 -23.69 -1.78
CA ASN A 235 3.58 -23.71 -1.95
C ASN A 235 4.05 -24.99 -2.64
N MET A 236 5.27 -24.97 -3.17
CA MET A 236 5.87 -26.06 -3.93
C MET A 236 4.95 -26.58 -5.05
N SER A 237 4.24 -25.68 -5.73
CA SER A 237 3.17 -26.03 -6.69
C SER A 237 3.65 -26.74 -7.95
N GLY A 238 4.97 -26.78 -8.16
CA GLY A 238 5.67 -27.37 -9.30
C GLY A 238 7.08 -26.80 -9.37
N LEU A 239 8.03 -27.53 -9.97
CA LEU A 239 9.39 -27.06 -10.16
C LEU A 239 9.39 -26.04 -11.29
N CYS A 240 9.80 -24.80 -11.00
CA CYS A 240 9.93 -23.75 -11.99
C CYS A 240 11.28 -23.06 -11.85
N GLN A 241 12.15 -23.23 -12.84
CA GLN A 241 13.48 -22.63 -12.81
C GLN A 241 13.93 -22.27 -14.23
N SER A 242 14.91 -21.36 -14.31
CA SER A 242 15.52 -20.97 -15.57
C SER A 242 16.14 -22.19 -16.26
N LEU A 243 16.03 -22.28 -17.59
CA LEU A 243 16.72 -23.32 -18.36
C LEU A 243 18.23 -23.30 -18.15
N LEU A 244 18.81 -22.16 -17.78
CA LEU A 244 20.22 -22.01 -17.45
C LEU A 244 20.63 -22.69 -16.14
N GLU A 245 19.67 -23.01 -15.28
CA GLU A 245 19.92 -23.64 -13.97
C GLU A 245 19.73 -25.17 -14.02
N PHE A 246 19.22 -25.71 -15.13
CA PHE A 246 19.12 -27.15 -15.31
C PHE A 246 20.48 -27.78 -15.62
N LYS A 247 20.73 -28.93 -14.99
CA LYS A 247 21.78 -29.85 -15.42
C LYS A 247 21.25 -30.73 -16.55
N PHE A 248 21.87 -30.68 -17.71
CA PHE A 248 21.49 -31.50 -18.86
C PHE A 248 22.36 -32.74 -18.92
N LEU A 249 21.75 -33.92 -18.89
CA LEU A 249 22.47 -35.19 -18.87
C LEU A 249 22.18 -36.00 -20.14
N SER A 250 23.21 -36.64 -20.68
CA SER A 250 23.05 -37.74 -21.64
C SER A 250 23.17 -39.06 -20.90
N VAL A 251 22.26 -40.00 -21.17
CA VAL A 251 22.22 -41.32 -20.52
C VAL A 251 22.54 -42.38 -21.56
N ALA A 252 23.63 -43.12 -21.35
CA ALA A 252 23.99 -44.27 -22.19
C ALA A 252 23.10 -45.48 -21.88
N GLU A 253 23.02 -46.45 -22.80
CA GLU A 253 22.26 -47.70 -22.59
C GLU A 253 22.73 -48.50 -21.36
N THR A 254 23.96 -48.27 -20.91
CA THR A 254 24.55 -48.86 -19.70
C THR A 254 24.11 -48.16 -18.40
N GLY A 255 23.35 -47.07 -18.49
CA GLY A 255 22.93 -46.23 -17.35
C GLY A 255 23.96 -45.17 -16.92
N GLU A 256 25.12 -45.10 -17.57
CA GLU A 256 26.13 -44.07 -17.29
C GLU A 256 25.62 -42.69 -17.71
N GLN A 257 25.72 -41.71 -16.80
CA GLN A 257 25.25 -40.34 -17.00
C GLN A 257 26.43 -39.41 -17.29
N LYS A 258 26.38 -38.71 -18.43
CA LYS A 258 27.37 -37.69 -18.79
C LYS A 258 26.74 -36.29 -18.69
N ASP A 259 27.41 -35.38 -18.00
CA ASP A 259 27.02 -33.97 -17.96
C ASP A 259 27.28 -33.28 -19.30
N MET A 260 26.22 -32.75 -19.89
CA MET A 260 26.19 -32.08 -21.19
C MET A 260 25.79 -30.61 -21.05
N THR A 261 25.71 -30.07 -19.84
CA THR A 261 25.14 -28.74 -19.56
C THR A 261 25.81 -27.63 -20.35
N GLU A 262 27.14 -27.55 -20.32
CA GLU A 262 27.89 -26.52 -21.06
C GLU A 262 27.65 -26.60 -22.57
N TRP A 263 27.63 -27.83 -23.11
CA TRP A 263 27.37 -28.07 -24.53
C TRP A 263 25.96 -27.64 -24.91
N VAL A 264 24.94 -28.01 -24.12
CA VAL A 264 23.54 -27.63 -24.35
C VAL A 264 23.37 -26.11 -24.30
N ILE A 265 23.91 -25.44 -23.28
CA ILE A 265 23.82 -23.98 -23.15
C ILE A 265 24.56 -23.28 -24.30
N ALA A 266 25.72 -23.78 -24.71
CA ALA A 266 26.45 -23.23 -25.86
C ALA A 266 25.64 -23.37 -27.16
N GLN A 267 25.00 -24.52 -27.38
CA GLN A 267 24.12 -24.74 -28.53
C GLN A 267 22.88 -23.84 -28.49
N MET A 268 22.27 -23.62 -27.32
CA MET A 268 21.16 -22.68 -27.17
C MET A 268 21.61 -21.26 -27.52
N ARG A 269 22.75 -20.79 -27.01
CA ARG A 269 23.31 -19.46 -27.33
C ARG A 269 23.56 -19.26 -28.83
N GLU A 270 24.09 -20.28 -29.48
CA GLU A 270 24.46 -20.21 -30.91
C GLU A 270 23.24 -20.28 -31.82
N LYS A 271 22.29 -21.18 -31.52
CA LYS A 271 21.22 -21.54 -32.46
C LYS A 271 19.86 -20.92 -32.13
N VAL A 272 19.55 -20.73 -30.85
CA VAL A 272 18.24 -20.24 -30.38
C VAL A 272 18.43 -19.37 -29.12
N PRO A 273 19.11 -18.22 -29.20
CA PRO A 273 19.47 -17.41 -28.03
C PRO A 273 18.27 -16.95 -27.20
N ASP A 274 17.11 -16.77 -27.83
CA ASP A 274 15.86 -16.42 -27.14
C ASP A 274 15.44 -17.50 -26.13
N MET A 275 15.87 -18.75 -26.33
CA MET A 275 15.55 -19.87 -25.44
C MET A 275 16.13 -19.69 -24.03
N LEU A 276 17.18 -18.89 -23.89
CA LEU A 276 17.83 -18.59 -22.61
C LEU A 276 16.94 -17.75 -21.67
N ASN A 277 15.88 -17.14 -22.20
CA ASN A 277 14.90 -16.36 -21.43
C ASN A 277 13.73 -17.20 -20.91
N PHE A 278 13.63 -18.48 -21.29
CA PHE A 278 12.54 -19.35 -20.84
C PHE A 278 12.82 -20.03 -19.50
N PHE A 279 11.72 -20.28 -18.80
CA PHE A 279 11.67 -21.10 -17.61
C PHE A 279 11.00 -22.42 -17.97
N ALA A 280 11.53 -23.52 -17.46
CA ALA A 280 10.84 -24.81 -17.57
C ALA A 280 10.01 -25.04 -16.30
N PHE A 281 8.77 -25.46 -16.51
CA PHE A 281 7.85 -25.82 -15.44
C PHE A 281 7.56 -27.33 -15.51
N SER A 282 7.64 -27.99 -14.37
CA SER A 282 7.27 -29.40 -14.22
C SER A 282 6.32 -29.56 -13.03
N GLU A 283 5.22 -30.29 -13.24
CA GLU A 283 4.36 -30.72 -12.15
C GLU A 283 5.07 -31.85 -11.39
N VAL A 284 5.59 -31.52 -10.20
CA VAL A 284 6.30 -32.47 -9.32
C VAL A 284 5.31 -33.35 -8.55
N PHE A 285 4.10 -32.85 -8.34
CA PHE A 285 3.07 -33.48 -7.53
C PHE A 285 1.79 -33.64 -8.34
N ASP A 286 1.13 -34.79 -8.18
CA ASP A 286 -0.15 -35.06 -8.83
C ASP A 286 -1.22 -34.06 -8.38
N SER A 287 -1.58 -33.16 -9.28
CA SER A 287 -2.60 -32.13 -9.09
C SER A 287 -3.92 -32.46 -9.79
N SER A 288 -4.07 -33.68 -10.34
CA SER A 288 -5.22 -34.11 -11.17
C SER A 288 -6.59 -33.90 -10.52
N ALA A 289 -6.67 -33.87 -9.19
CA ALA A 289 -7.89 -33.57 -8.46
C ALA A 289 -8.22 -32.07 -8.33
N GLY A 290 -7.39 -31.15 -8.85
CA GLY A 290 -7.60 -29.69 -8.86
C GLY A 290 -6.81 -28.89 -7.79
N GLY A 291 -5.92 -29.55 -7.04
CA GLY A 291 -5.00 -28.92 -6.07
C GLY A 291 -5.68 -28.10 -4.95
N GLY A 292 -4.91 -27.18 -4.38
CA GLY A 292 -5.34 -26.26 -3.34
C GLY A 292 -6.44 -25.31 -3.80
N ALA A 293 -6.41 -24.85 -5.07
CA ALA A 293 -7.41 -23.95 -5.60
C ALA A 293 -8.83 -24.56 -5.59
N LYS A 294 -8.97 -25.82 -6.05
CA LYS A 294 -10.26 -26.51 -5.98
C LYS A 294 -10.69 -26.78 -4.54
N MET A 295 -9.75 -27.21 -3.69
CA MET A 295 -10.03 -27.43 -2.27
C MET A 295 -10.58 -26.15 -1.61
N CYS A 296 -10.02 -24.98 -1.92
CA CYS A 296 -10.50 -23.70 -1.42
C CYS A 296 -11.92 -23.39 -1.89
N ALA A 297 -12.22 -23.63 -3.17
CA ALA A 297 -13.56 -23.49 -3.72
C ALA A 297 -14.58 -24.42 -3.01
N ASP A 298 -14.23 -25.70 -2.82
CA ASP A 298 -15.07 -26.67 -2.11
C ASP A 298 -15.36 -26.25 -0.66
N MET A 299 -14.38 -25.62 0.00
CA MET A 299 -14.48 -25.23 1.41
C MET A 299 -15.02 -23.82 1.64
N GLY A 300 -15.22 -23.04 0.57
CA GLY A 300 -15.65 -21.65 0.64
C GLY A 300 -14.64 -20.75 1.33
N VAL A 301 -13.34 -20.94 1.07
CA VAL A 301 -12.25 -20.08 1.59
C VAL A 301 -11.44 -19.47 0.45
N PRO A 302 -10.78 -18.31 0.63
CA PRO A 302 -10.03 -17.67 -0.44
C PRO A 302 -8.76 -18.44 -0.82
N PHE A 303 -8.41 -18.40 -2.11
CA PHE A 303 -7.14 -18.90 -2.62
C PHE A 303 -6.24 -17.72 -2.99
N LEU A 304 -5.12 -17.55 -2.27
CA LEU A 304 -4.23 -16.41 -2.47
C LEU A 304 -3.33 -16.61 -3.69
N GLY A 305 -2.78 -17.81 -3.87
CA GLY A 305 -1.95 -18.10 -5.03
C GLY A 305 -1.07 -19.32 -4.86
N LYS A 306 -0.19 -19.50 -5.84
CA LYS A 306 0.78 -20.58 -5.91
C LYS A 306 2.19 -20.03 -5.81
N VAL A 307 3.03 -20.67 -4.99
CA VAL A 307 4.48 -20.43 -4.98
C VAL A 307 5.16 -21.68 -5.55
N PRO A 308 5.92 -21.56 -6.64
CA PRO A 308 6.60 -22.70 -7.22
C PRO A 308 7.73 -23.19 -6.32
N LEU A 309 8.12 -24.45 -6.52
CA LEU A 309 9.36 -24.98 -5.97
C LEU A 309 10.51 -24.33 -6.73
N ASP A 310 11.26 -23.48 -6.03
CA ASP A 310 12.36 -22.67 -6.57
C ASP A 310 13.58 -22.85 -5.66
N PRO A 311 14.67 -23.47 -6.14
CA PRO A 311 15.89 -23.62 -5.34
C PRO A 311 16.46 -22.30 -4.82
N GLN A 312 16.26 -21.19 -5.54
CA GLN A 312 16.75 -19.87 -5.09
C GLN A 312 15.97 -19.35 -3.90
N LEU A 313 14.66 -19.65 -3.80
CA LEU A 313 13.86 -19.33 -2.63
C LEU A 313 14.34 -20.13 -1.40
N CYS A 314 14.59 -21.43 -1.58
CA CYS A 314 15.13 -22.28 -0.51
C CYS A 314 16.50 -21.76 -0.04
N LYS A 315 17.38 -21.42 -0.99
CA LYS A 315 18.70 -20.86 -0.70
C LYS A 315 18.62 -19.53 0.03
N ALA A 316 17.73 -18.63 -0.38
CA ALA A 316 17.51 -17.36 0.32
C ALA A 316 17.11 -17.60 1.77
N ALA A 317 16.20 -18.54 2.02
CA ALA A 317 15.81 -18.93 3.38
C ALA A 317 16.97 -19.55 4.17
N GLU A 318 17.76 -20.45 3.59
CA GLU A 318 18.91 -21.05 4.29
C GLU A 318 20.01 -20.05 4.63
N GLU A 319 20.18 -19.01 3.80
CA GLU A 319 21.16 -17.95 3.98
C GLU A 319 20.63 -16.77 4.80
N GLY A 320 19.38 -16.81 5.25
CA GLY A 320 18.80 -15.75 6.07
C GLY A 320 18.44 -14.47 5.32
N ARG A 321 18.17 -14.55 4.01
CA ARG A 321 17.98 -13.40 3.12
C ARG A 321 16.55 -13.31 2.58
N SER A 322 16.15 -12.09 2.26
CA SER A 322 14.96 -11.80 1.46
C SER A 322 15.11 -12.37 0.04
N CYS A 323 14.08 -13.06 -0.44
CA CYS A 323 14.02 -13.52 -1.83
C CYS A 323 13.82 -12.35 -2.82
N PHE A 324 13.44 -11.16 -2.33
CA PHE A 324 13.25 -9.97 -3.16
C PHE A 324 14.58 -9.26 -3.48
N ASP A 325 15.61 -9.48 -2.67
CA ASP A 325 16.95 -8.92 -2.90
C ASP A 325 17.79 -9.80 -3.81
N ASP A 326 17.42 -11.09 -3.95
CA ASP A 326 18.14 -12.03 -4.80
C ASP A 326 17.66 -11.95 -6.25
N ILE A 327 18.51 -11.38 -7.12
CA ILE A 327 18.22 -11.21 -8.56
C ILE A 327 17.97 -12.56 -9.28
N LYS A 328 18.26 -13.69 -8.63
CA LYS A 328 18.03 -15.05 -9.14
C LYS A 328 16.66 -15.61 -8.78
N CYS A 329 15.98 -15.11 -7.74
CA CYS A 329 14.64 -15.60 -7.37
C CYS A 329 13.55 -14.99 -8.27
N ARG A 330 13.62 -15.30 -9.57
CA ARG A 330 12.79 -14.67 -10.61
C ARG A 330 11.38 -15.23 -10.71
N VAL A 331 11.11 -16.39 -10.11
CA VAL A 331 9.80 -17.04 -10.18
C VAL A 331 9.04 -16.92 -8.86
N SER A 332 9.68 -17.24 -7.74
CA SER A 332 8.98 -17.22 -6.45
C SER A 332 8.78 -15.83 -5.88
N ALA A 333 9.72 -14.89 -6.04
CA ALA A 333 9.55 -13.53 -5.52
C ALA A 333 8.33 -12.81 -6.13
N PRO A 334 8.10 -12.82 -7.47
CA PRO A 334 6.86 -12.29 -8.04
C PRO A 334 5.60 -13.00 -7.57
N ALA A 335 5.66 -14.33 -7.39
CA ALA A 335 4.52 -15.11 -6.92
C ALA A 335 4.12 -14.76 -5.47
N ILE A 336 5.10 -14.67 -4.57
CA ILE A 336 4.90 -14.24 -3.18
C ILE A 336 4.38 -12.80 -3.16
N LYS A 337 4.93 -11.91 -3.98
CA LYS A 337 4.43 -10.52 -4.08
C LYS A 337 2.96 -10.44 -4.45
N MET A 338 2.51 -11.21 -5.46
CA MET A 338 1.10 -11.26 -5.84
C MET A 338 0.20 -11.79 -4.71
N ILE A 339 0.69 -12.74 -3.93
CA ILE A 339 -0.01 -13.26 -2.75
C ILE A 339 -0.13 -12.17 -1.68
N VAL A 340 0.94 -11.43 -1.41
CA VAL A 340 0.96 -10.31 -0.45
C VAL A 340 0.00 -9.21 -0.89
N ASP A 341 0.03 -8.80 -2.16
CA ASP A 341 -0.89 -7.78 -2.68
C ASP A 341 -2.36 -8.19 -2.50
N LYS A 342 -2.69 -9.45 -2.75
CA LYS A 342 -4.04 -10.00 -2.51
C LYS A 342 -4.39 -10.02 -1.03
N LEU A 343 -3.48 -10.48 -0.18
CA LEU A 343 -3.65 -10.48 1.27
C LEU A 343 -3.99 -9.06 1.76
N LEU A 344 -3.15 -8.08 1.42
CA LEU A 344 -3.32 -6.67 1.83
C LEU A 344 -4.67 -6.10 1.39
N SER A 345 -5.16 -6.46 0.20
CA SER A 345 -6.48 -6.02 -0.26
C SER A 345 -7.65 -6.62 0.53
N GLN A 346 -7.50 -7.85 1.05
CA GLN A 346 -8.53 -8.49 1.89
C GLN A 346 -8.61 -7.89 3.29
N ILE A 347 -7.46 -7.58 3.88
CA ILE A 347 -7.38 -6.93 5.20
C ILE A 347 -7.53 -5.40 5.12
N LYS A 348 -8.01 -4.88 3.97
CA LYS A 348 -8.25 -3.46 3.69
C LYS A 348 -7.04 -2.57 4.01
N VAL A 349 -5.82 -3.07 3.80
CA VAL A 349 -4.60 -2.26 3.89
C VAL A 349 -4.47 -1.49 2.59
N SER A 350 -5.14 -0.35 2.52
CA SER A 350 -4.92 0.64 1.49
C SER A 350 -3.59 1.35 1.78
N ARG A 351 -2.65 1.27 0.85
CA ARG A 351 -1.52 2.21 0.77
C ARG A 351 -2.12 3.56 0.32
N MET A 352 -2.83 4.24 1.23
CA MET A 352 -3.32 5.60 1.00
C MET A 352 -2.13 6.54 1.14
N GLU A 353 -1.98 7.43 0.16
CA GLU A 353 -1.19 8.65 0.30
C GLU A 353 -2.10 9.73 0.93
N ASP A 354 -1.51 10.70 1.61
CA ASP A 354 -2.18 11.73 2.43
C ASP A 354 -3.25 12.51 1.64
N GLY A 355 -4.53 12.30 1.99
CA GLY A 355 -5.68 12.98 1.41
C GLY A 355 -5.72 14.47 1.78
N PHE A 356 -5.11 14.83 2.92
CA PHE A 356 -4.84 16.21 3.34
C PHE A 356 -3.36 16.59 3.08
N GLY A 357 -2.82 16.10 1.97
CA GLY A 357 -1.46 16.36 1.49
C GLY A 357 -1.27 17.75 0.88
N ARG A 358 -0.27 17.91 -0.01
CA ARG A 358 0.02 19.20 -0.66
C ARG A 358 -1.22 19.79 -1.35
N ILE A 359 -1.85 19.04 -2.26
CA ILE A 359 -3.04 19.51 -2.97
C ILE A 359 -4.24 19.66 -2.02
N GLY A 360 -4.49 18.70 -1.13
CA GLY A 360 -5.61 18.77 -0.19
C GLY A 360 -5.59 20.03 0.69
N ARG A 361 -4.44 20.36 1.29
CA ARG A 361 -4.30 21.59 2.10
C ARG A 361 -4.43 22.87 1.29
N LEU A 362 -3.90 22.91 0.08
CA LEU A 362 -3.94 24.11 -0.74
C LEU A 362 -5.31 24.35 -1.35
N VAL A 363 -6.01 23.29 -1.75
CA VAL A 363 -7.44 23.36 -2.11
C VAL A 363 -8.25 23.87 -0.92
N ALA A 364 -8.00 23.38 0.30
CA ALA A 364 -8.64 23.92 1.51
C ALA A 364 -8.30 25.40 1.75
N ARG A 365 -7.05 25.83 1.55
CA ARG A 365 -6.67 27.26 1.63
C ARG A 365 -7.39 28.13 0.60
N VAL A 366 -7.61 27.63 -0.62
CA VAL A 366 -8.37 28.35 -1.66
C VAL A 366 -9.86 28.39 -1.29
N ALA A 367 -10.44 27.28 -0.85
CA ALA A 367 -11.84 27.22 -0.41
C ALA A 367 -12.12 28.17 0.75
N LEU A 368 -11.25 28.21 1.77
CA LEU A 368 -11.40 29.09 2.93
C LEU A 368 -11.22 30.59 2.61
N GLN A 369 -10.71 30.93 1.43
CA GLN A 369 -10.64 32.30 0.91
C GLN A 369 -11.78 32.64 -0.05
N SER A 370 -12.68 31.68 -0.29
CA SER A 370 -13.80 31.82 -1.22
C SER A 370 -15.08 32.13 -0.44
N ASP A 371 -15.93 32.99 -1.01
CA ASP A 371 -17.22 33.34 -0.41
C ASP A 371 -18.35 32.36 -0.83
N ASP A 372 -18.11 31.60 -1.89
CA ASP A 372 -19.09 30.75 -2.60
C ASP A 372 -18.81 29.25 -2.46
N VAL A 373 -17.70 28.87 -1.83
CA VAL A 373 -17.31 27.47 -1.58
C VAL A 373 -17.03 27.29 -0.10
N GLU A 374 -17.71 26.33 0.52
CA GLU A 374 -17.53 26.02 1.94
C GLU A 374 -16.78 24.70 2.11
N LEU A 375 -15.71 24.74 2.90
CA LEU A 375 -15.04 23.52 3.38
C LEU A 375 -15.80 23.01 4.60
N VAL A 376 -16.42 21.84 4.49
CA VAL A 376 -17.24 21.25 5.58
C VAL A 376 -16.62 20.00 6.20
N ALA A 377 -15.77 19.30 5.45
CA ALA A 377 -15.11 18.08 5.92
C ALA A 377 -13.73 17.86 5.28
N VAL A 378 -12.87 17.15 6.02
CA VAL A 378 -11.59 16.60 5.55
C VAL A 378 -11.47 15.15 6.01
N ASN A 379 -10.76 14.31 5.26
CA ASN A 379 -10.44 12.94 5.67
C ASN A 379 -8.95 12.70 5.50
N ASP A 380 -8.27 12.30 6.57
CA ASP A 380 -6.96 11.67 6.47
C ASP A 380 -6.74 10.65 7.61
N PRO A 381 -6.52 9.36 7.30
CA PRO A 381 -6.35 8.33 8.32
C PRO A 381 -4.97 8.33 8.99
N PHE A 382 -4.03 9.18 8.54
CA PHE A 382 -2.64 9.23 9.03
C PHE A 382 -2.33 10.46 9.85
N ILE A 383 -3.22 11.45 9.90
CA ILE A 383 -2.97 12.76 10.52
C ILE A 383 -4.06 13.06 11.55
N THR A 384 -3.66 13.32 12.80
CA THR A 384 -4.58 13.77 13.87
C THR A 384 -4.96 15.24 13.68
N THR A 385 -6.02 15.70 14.34
CA THR A 385 -6.46 17.12 14.25
C THR A 385 -5.37 18.11 14.70
N ASP A 386 -4.58 17.77 15.72
CA ASP A 386 -3.42 18.56 16.14
C ASP A 386 -2.37 18.66 15.03
N TYR A 387 -2.06 17.54 14.38
CA TYR A 387 -1.05 17.53 13.32
C TYR A 387 -1.55 18.20 12.03
N MET A 388 -2.83 18.01 11.67
CA MET A 388 -3.49 18.75 10.59
C MET A 388 -3.40 20.27 10.83
N THR A 389 -3.66 20.70 12.07
CA THR A 389 -3.58 22.11 12.47
C THR A 389 -2.17 22.66 12.25
N TYR A 390 -1.15 21.94 12.68
CA TYR A 390 0.26 22.32 12.48
C TYR A 390 0.62 22.42 10.99
N MET A 391 0.34 21.36 10.20
CA MET A 391 0.68 21.29 8.77
C MET A 391 -0.09 22.32 7.94
N PHE A 392 -1.31 22.67 8.35
CA PHE A 392 -2.09 23.71 7.68
C PHE A 392 -1.57 25.11 8.02
N LYS A 393 -1.23 25.35 9.30
CA LYS A 393 -0.74 26.65 9.79
C LYS A 393 0.61 27.03 9.20
N TYR A 394 1.52 26.07 9.06
CA TYR A 394 2.89 26.30 8.57
C TYR A 394 3.12 25.59 7.24
N ASP A 395 3.30 26.35 6.16
CA ASP A 395 3.68 25.83 4.85
C ASP A 395 4.99 26.46 4.39
N THR A 396 5.99 25.63 4.05
CA THR A 396 7.32 26.07 3.63
C THR A 396 7.29 26.90 2.34
N VAL A 397 6.35 26.60 1.44
CA VAL A 397 6.28 27.20 0.10
C VAL A 397 5.34 28.41 0.11
N HIS A 398 4.12 28.22 0.62
CA HIS A 398 3.06 29.24 0.56
C HIS A 398 2.91 30.04 1.86
N GLY A 399 3.90 29.94 2.75
CA GLY A 399 3.95 30.67 4.01
C GLY A 399 2.89 30.25 5.03
N GLN A 400 2.86 31.01 6.12
CA GLN A 400 1.93 30.77 7.22
C GLN A 400 0.51 31.16 6.85
N TRP A 401 -0.46 30.40 7.35
CA TRP A 401 -1.87 30.77 7.26
C TRP A 401 -2.17 31.94 8.23
N THR A 402 -2.65 33.06 7.69
CA THR A 402 -2.86 34.31 8.46
C THR A 402 -4.29 34.86 8.41
N LYS A 403 -5.22 34.19 7.71
CA LYS A 403 -6.58 34.72 7.50
C LYS A 403 -7.49 34.52 8.70
N HIS A 404 -7.57 33.29 9.20
CA HIS A 404 -8.36 32.92 10.37
C HIS A 404 -7.53 32.04 11.29
N GLU A 405 -7.78 32.13 12.59
CA GLU A 405 -7.17 31.21 13.54
C GLU A 405 -7.69 29.79 13.27
N ILE A 406 -6.79 28.81 13.26
CA ILE A 406 -7.13 27.40 13.19
C ILE A 406 -6.93 26.80 14.58
N THR A 407 -7.99 26.26 15.16
CA THR A 407 -7.96 25.63 16.49
C THR A 407 -8.58 24.25 16.47
N VAL A 408 -8.04 23.34 17.27
CA VAL A 408 -8.64 22.02 17.48
C VAL A 408 -9.79 22.17 18.48
N LYS A 409 -11.00 21.78 18.08
CA LYS A 409 -12.15 21.71 18.99
C LYS A 409 -12.18 20.36 19.70
N ASP A 410 -12.01 19.28 18.95
CA ASP A 410 -11.93 17.90 19.43
C ASP A 410 -11.23 17.00 18.40
N SER A 411 -11.18 15.69 18.64
CA SER A 411 -10.51 14.71 17.77
C SER A 411 -11.17 14.53 16.40
N LYS A 412 -12.36 15.07 16.18
CA LYS A 412 -13.13 14.96 14.94
C LYS A 412 -13.52 16.33 14.35
N THR A 413 -13.05 17.43 14.92
CA THR A 413 -13.48 18.77 14.51
C THR A 413 -12.35 19.78 14.60
N LEU A 414 -12.10 20.46 13.47
CA LEU A 414 -11.27 21.68 13.40
C LEU A 414 -12.17 22.91 13.32
N LEU A 415 -11.72 24.02 13.89
CA LEU A 415 -12.37 25.33 13.72
C LEU A 415 -11.45 26.23 12.89
N PHE A 416 -12.00 26.82 11.84
CA PHE A 416 -11.37 27.88 11.06
C PHE A 416 -12.10 29.19 11.36
N GLY A 417 -11.57 29.95 12.32
CA GLY A 417 -12.35 30.99 13.02
C GLY A 417 -13.50 30.34 13.77
N ASP A 418 -14.73 30.78 13.52
CA ASP A 418 -15.94 30.20 14.12
C ASP A 418 -16.53 29.04 13.29
N LYS A 419 -15.97 28.74 12.10
CA LYS A 419 -16.53 27.74 11.19
C LYS A 419 -16.01 26.34 11.51
N PRO A 420 -16.88 25.36 11.84
CA PRO A 420 -16.47 23.99 12.09
C PRO A 420 -16.27 23.19 10.81
N VAL A 421 -15.19 22.40 10.77
CA VAL A 421 -14.87 21.44 9.72
C VAL A 421 -14.73 20.06 10.35
N THR A 422 -15.51 19.11 9.85
CA THR A 422 -15.51 17.72 10.33
C THR A 422 -14.25 17.00 9.83
N VAL A 423 -13.61 16.23 10.70
CA VAL A 423 -12.41 15.45 10.40
C VAL A 423 -12.73 13.98 10.52
N PHE A 424 -12.50 13.26 9.43
CA PHE A 424 -12.57 11.81 9.37
C PHE A 424 -11.17 11.22 9.28
N SER A 425 -11.04 9.97 9.73
CA SER A 425 -9.79 9.21 9.72
C SER A 425 -10.01 7.83 9.09
N SER A 426 -10.86 7.76 8.07
CA SER A 426 -11.19 6.50 7.40
C SER A 426 -10.22 6.20 6.27
N ARG A 427 -9.84 4.92 6.18
CA ARG A 427 -9.03 4.38 5.07
C ARG A 427 -9.87 3.95 3.87
N SER A 428 -11.17 3.76 4.06
CA SER A 428 -12.08 3.32 2.99
C SER A 428 -12.94 4.49 2.57
N PRO A 429 -12.84 4.99 1.32
CA PRO A 429 -13.64 6.13 0.87
C PRO A 429 -15.15 5.95 1.01
N GLU A 430 -15.65 4.71 0.92
CA GLU A 430 -17.06 4.36 1.09
C GLU A 430 -17.56 4.40 2.54
N GLU A 431 -16.65 4.38 3.51
CA GLU A 431 -16.97 4.45 4.94
C GLU A 431 -16.96 5.89 5.46
N ILE A 432 -16.57 6.88 4.64
CA ILE A 432 -16.55 8.28 5.03
C ILE A 432 -17.97 8.87 4.89
N PRO A 433 -18.60 9.36 5.97
CA PRO A 433 -19.97 9.84 5.93
C PRO A 433 -20.04 11.29 5.44
N TRP A 434 -19.68 11.51 4.17
CA TRP A 434 -19.70 12.82 3.50
C TRP A 434 -21.07 13.51 3.59
N GLY A 435 -22.15 12.75 3.39
CA GLY A 435 -23.52 13.26 3.45
C GLY A 435 -23.89 13.80 4.83
N GLU A 436 -23.40 13.18 5.91
CA GLU A 436 -23.66 13.65 7.28
C GLU A 436 -22.94 14.97 7.57
N ALA A 437 -21.78 15.19 6.96
CA ALA A 437 -21.05 16.46 7.06
C ALA A 437 -21.55 17.53 6.07
N GLY A 438 -22.54 17.23 5.23
CA GLY A 438 -23.05 18.14 4.21
C GLY A 438 -22.13 18.33 3.00
N ALA A 439 -21.15 17.43 2.79
CA ALA A 439 -20.22 17.53 1.67
C ALA A 439 -20.86 17.03 0.36
N GLU A 440 -21.17 17.95 -0.56
CA GLU A 440 -21.74 17.59 -1.87
C GLU A 440 -20.67 17.25 -2.92
N TYR A 441 -19.57 18.00 -2.93
CA TYR A 441 -18.44 17.83 -3.84
C TYR A 441 -17.23 17.34 -3.04
N VAL A 442 -16.64 16.22 -3.46
CA VAL A 442 -15.42 15.68 -2.85
C VAL A 442 -14.25 15.85 -3.80
N VAL A 443 -13.16 16.42 -3.29
CA VAL A 443 -11.87 16.47 -3.98
C VAL A 443 -11.06 15.25 -3.55
N GLU A 444 -10.84 14.33 -4.49
CA GLU A 444 -10.03 13.13 -4.28
C GLU A 444 -8.56 13.48 -4.58
N SER A 445 -7.82 13.77 -3.51
CA SER A 445 -6.43 14.21 -3.54
C SER A 445 -5.43 13.27 -2.87
N THR A 446 -5.82 12.01 -2.62
CA THR A 446 -4.89 10.99 -2.10
C THR A 446 -3.90 10.53 -3.16
N GLY A 447 -4.25 10.62 -4.45
CA GLY A 447 -3.42 10.06 -5.54
C GLY A 447 -3.58 8.55 -5.76
N VAL A 448 -4.44 7.88 -4.97
CA VAL A 448 -4.63 6.42 -4.99
C VAL A 448 -5.95 6.02 -5.67
N PHE A 449 -7.01 6.80 -5.50
CA PHE A 449 -8.34 6.57 -6.07
C PHE A 449 -8.57 7.37 -7.37
N THR A 450 -7.63 7.21 -8.31
CA THR A 450 -7.59 8.02 -9.56
C THR A 450 -8.37 7.42 -10.73
N ASP A 451 -9.15 6.37 -10.51
CA ASP A 451 -10.04 5.76 -11.51
C ASP A 451 -11.50 5.79 -11.05
N MET A 452 -12.42 5.69 -12.01
CA MET A 452 -13.85 5.87 -11.77
C MET A 452 -14.40 4.91 -10.72
N ASP A 453 -14.05 3.62 -10.79
CA ASP A 453 -14.55 2.60 -9.85
C ASP A 453 -14.14 2.89 -8.41
N LYS A 454 -12.89 3.30 -8.21
CA LYS A 454 -12.36 3.67 -6.90
C LYS A 454 -12.96 4.98 -6.39
N ALA A 455 -13.00 6.01 -7.23
CA ALA A 455 -13.56 7.31 -6.86
C ALA A 455 -15.07 7.23 -6.57
N ALA A 456 -15.80 6.30 -7.20
CA ALA A 456 -17.21 6.04 -6.94
C ALA A 456 -17.50 5.60 -5.51
N ALA A 457 -16.50 5.12 -4.76
CA ALA A 457 -16.64 4.79 -3.35
C ALA A 457 -17.07 6.01 -2.51
N HIS A 458 -16.62 7.24 -2.83
CA HIS A 458 -17.08 8.45 -2.13
C HIS A 458 -18.58 8.73 -2.29
N LEU A 459 -19.17 8.34 -3.43
CA LEU A 459 -20.61 8.50 -3.67
C LEU A 459 -21.45 7.66 -2.69
N LYS A 460 -20.93 6.50 -2.27
CA LYS A 460 -21.57 5.66 -1.24
C LYS A 460 -21.62 6.33 0.12
N GLY A 461 -20.64 7.18 0.42
CA GLY A 461 -20.57 8.01 1.62
C GLY A 461 -21.52 9.22 1.62
N GLY A 462 -22.28 9.42 0.53
CA GLY A 462 -23.26 10.51 0.41
C GLY A 462 -22.77 11.75 -0.35
N ALA A 463 -21.55 11.72 -0.91
CA ALA A 463 -21.12 12.76 -1.84
C ALA A 463 -21.95 12.70 -3.13
N LYS A 464 -22.22 13.86 -3.74
CA LYS A 464 -22.94 13.94 -5.02
C LYS A 464 -21.98 13.89 -6.21
N LYS A 465 -20.82 14.54 -6.10
CA LYS A 465 -19.83 14.70 -7.17
C LYS A 465 -18.41 14.45 -6.64
N VAL A 466 -17.54 13.92 -7.49
CA VAL A 466 -16.13 13.65 -7.15
C VAL A 466 -15.20 14.26 -8.21
N ILE A 467 -14.21 15.00 -7.75
CA ILE A 467 -13.17 15.60 -8.59
C ILE A 467 -11.83 14.95 -8.23
N ILE A 468 -11.32 14.13 -9.14
CA ILE A 468 -9.99 13.52 -9.03
C ILE A 468 -8.93 14.58 -9.31
N SER A 469 -8.05 14.85 -8.36
CA SER A 469 -7.00 15.87 -8.46
C SER A 469 -5.71 15.34 -9.12
N ALA A 470 -5.86 14.43 -10.09
CA ALA A 470 -4.80 13.85 -10.89
C ALA A 470 -5.35 13.35 -12.24
N PRO A 471 -4.51 13.06 -13.25
CA PRO A 471 -4.95 12.41 -14.47
C PRO A 471 -5.65 11.08 -14.17
N SER A 472 -6.82 10.88 -14.78
CA SER A 472 -7.52 9.59 -14.72
C SER A 472 -7.35 8.78 -16.01
N LYS A 473 -7.36 7.46 -15.86
CA LYS A 473 -7.32 6.52 -16.99
C LYS A 473 -8.66 6.49 -17.73
N ASP A 474 -9.77 6.64 -17.00
CA ASP A 474 -11.14 6.40 -17.45
C ASP A 474 -12.11 7.56 -17.15
N ALA A 475 -11.89 8.35 -16.10
CA ALA A 475 -12.74 9.51 -15.83
C ALA A 475 -12.52 10.63 -16.88
N PRO A 476 -13.59 11.32 -17.32
CA PRO A 476 -13.48 12.44 -18.24
C PRO A 476 -12.66 13.57 -17.61
N MET A 477 -11.70 14.09 -18.40
CA MET A 477 -10.79 15.14 -17.96
C MET A 477 -11.27 16.50 -18.43
N PHE A 478 -11.23 17.48 -17.52
CA PHE A 478 -11.56 18.87 -17.79
C PHE A 478 -10.40 19.78 -17.42
N VAL A 479 -10.17 20.79 -18.25
CA VAL A 479 -9.23 21.89 -18.02
C VAL A 479 -9.98 23.20 -18.21
N MET A 480 -10.01 24.02 -17.16
CA MET A 480 -10.69 25.32 -17.17
C MET A 480 -10.10 26.26 -18.24
N GLY A 481 -10.97 26.91 -19.01
CA GLY A 481 -10.65 27.75 -20.16
C GLY A 481 -10.42 26.97 -21.46
N VAL A 482 -10.55 25.64 -21.46
CA VAL A 482 -10.27 24.78 -22.61
C VAL A 482 -11.50 24.00 -23.02
N ASN A 483 -11.98 23.10 -22.15
CA ASN A 483 -13.08 22.18 -22.45
C ASN A 483 -14.09 22.02 -21.29
N GLU A 484 -14.04 22.89 -20.27
CA GLU A 484 -14.97 22.84 -19.14
C GLU A 484 -16.43 22.85 -19.58
N LYS A 485 -16.74 23.58 -20.67
CA LYS A 485 -18.09 23.69 -21.25
C LYS A 485 -18.65 22.38 -21.82
N ASP A 486 -17.80 21.37 -22.01
CA ASP A 486 -18.23 20.03 -22.44
C ASP A 486 -18.72 19.17 -21.26
N TYR A 487 -18.58 19.67 -20.02
CA TYR A 487 -19.13 19.03 -18.82
C TYR A 487 -20.64 18.90 -18.90
N LYS A 488 -21.17 17.78 -18.40
CA LYS A 488 -22.60 17.51 -18.33
C LYS A 488 -23.00 17.10 -16.91
N PRO A 489 -24.15 17.57 -16.39
CA PRO A 489 -24.61 17.28 -15.03
C PRO A 489 -24.77 15.80 -14.68
N ASP A 490 -24.97 14.93 -15.68
CA ASP A 490 -25.08 13.48 -15.48
C ASP A 490 -23.72 12.79 -15.22
N ILE A 491 -22.61 13.54 -15.33
CA ILE A 491 -21.27 13.05 -15.00
C ILE A 491 -20.99 13.35 -13.52
N ASP A 492 -20.93 12.29 -12.70
CA ASP A 492 -20.70 12.40 -11.25
C ASP A 492 -19.22 12.47 -10.88
N ILE A 493 -18.36 11.83 -11.66
CA ILE A 493 -16.93 11.68 -11.38
C ILE A 493 -16.14 12.26 -12.54
N VAL A 494 -15.27 13.22 -12.24
CA VAL A 494 -14.43 13.90 -13.23
C VAL A 494 -12.98 13.96 -12.76
N SER A 495 -12.06 14.25 -13.67
CA SER A 495 -10.66 14.52 -13.35
C SER A 495 -10.29 15.94 -13.79
N ASN A 496 -9.56 16.67 -12.94
CA ASN A 496 -9.01 17.98 -13.28
C ASN A 496 -7.66 17.89 -14.03
N ALA A 497 -7.38 16.74 -14.66
CA ALA A 497 -6.10 16.41 -15.31
C ALA A 497 -4.88 16.61 -14.37
N SER A 498 -3.71 16.95 -14.91
CA SER A 498 -2.52 17.32 -14.12
C SER A 498 -2.22 18.83 -14.18
N CYS A 499 -1.38 19.30 -13.26
CA CYS A 499 -0.79 20.65 -13.29
C CYS A 499 -0.12 20.97 -14.63
N THR A 500 0.71 20.08 -15.16
CA THR A 500 1.36 20.28 -16.48
C THR A 500 0.36 20.34 -17.63
N THR A 501 -0.72 19.53 -17.61
CA THR A 501 -1.77 19.63 -18.65
C THR A 501 -2.54 20.95 -18.54
N ASN A 502 -2.82 21.42 -17.32
CA ASN A 502 -3.44 22.73 -17.08
C ASN A 502 -2.55 23.89 -17.56
N CYS A 503 -1.23 23.76 -17.51
CA CYS A 503 -0.31 24.74 -18.10
C CYS A 503 -0.27 24.66 -19.64
N LEU A 504 -0.13 23.46 -20.18
CA LEU A 504 0.09 23.24 -21.61
C LEU A 504 -1.17 23.46 -22.47
N ALA A 505 -2.35 23.03 -22.00
CA ALA A 505 -3.55 23.03 -22.83
C ALA A 505 -4.04 24.43 -23.23
N PRO A 506 -4.08 25.45 -22.34
CA PRO A 506 -4.44 26.82 -22.74
C PRO A 506 -3.47 27.40 -23.78
N LEU A 507 -2.17 27.15 -23.61
CA LEU A 507 -1.14 27.60 -24.56
C LEU A 507 -1.29 26.92 -25.92
N ALA A 508 -1.45 25.59 -25.93
CA ALA A 508 -1.66 24.82 -27.15
C ALA A 508 -2.96 25.20 -27.86
N LYS A 509 -4.02 25.53 -27.11
CA LYS A 509 -5.29 26.02 -27.64
C LYS A 509 -5.10 27.30 -28.45
N VAL A 510 -4.45 28.32 -27.87
CA VAL A 510 -4.22 29.61 -28.56
C VAL A 510 -3.40 29.41 -29.84
N LEU A 511 -2.31 28.65 -29.76
CA LEU A 511 -1.45 28.36 -30.90
C LEU A 511 -2.19 27.60 -32.00
N ASN A 512 -2.96 26.57 -31.64
CA ASN A 512 -3.70 25.78 -32.60
C ASN A 512 -4.84 26.57 -33.25
N ASP A 513 -5.61 27.32 -32.47
CA ASP A 513 -6.75 28.10 -32.98
C ASP A 513 -6.31 29.21 -33.95
N ARG A 514 -5.14 29.82 -33.72
CA ARG A 514 -4.61 30.91 -34.57
C ARG A 514 -3.78 30.40 -35.74
N PHE A 515 -2.86 29.47 -35.48
CA PHE A 515 -1.81 29.10 -36.44
C PHE A 515 -1.86 27.63 -36.88
N GLY A 516 -2.59 26.78 -36.17
CA GLY A 516 -2.62 25.33 -36.38
C GLY A 516 -1.33 24.67 -35.90
N ILE A 517 -1.44 23.61 -35.08
CA ILE A 517 -0.29 22.79 -34.70
C ILE A 517 -0.27 21.53 -35.58
N THR A 518 0.84 21.33 -36.29
CA THR A 518 1.08 20.11 -37.07
C THR A 518 1.54 18.98 -36.14
N GLU A 519 2.56 19.25 -35.32
CA GLU A 519 3.12 18.35 -34.33
C GLU A 519 3.93 19.13 -33.29
N GLY A 520 4.15 18.55 -32.11
CA GLY A 520 4.95 19.17 -31.07
C GLY A 520 5.47 18.20 -30.02
N LEU A 521 6.61 18.58 -29.44
CA LEU A 521 7.24 17.91 -28.32
C LEU A 521 7.32 18.85 -27.13
N MET A 522 6.91 18.35 -25.97
CA MET A 522 6.95 19.08 -24.72
C MET A 522 8.00 18.51 -23.78
N THR A 523 8.77 19.38 -23.16
CA THR A 523 9.56 19.08 -21.97
C THR A 523 9.01 19.93 -20.84
N THR A 524 8.77 19.35 -19.67
CA THR A 524 8.57 20.15 -18.46
C THR A 524 9.76 20.00 -17.54
N VAL A 525 10.33 21.13 -17.13
CA VAL A 525 11.28 21.17 -16.01
C VAL A 525 10.42 21.40 -14.77
N HIS A 526 10.29 20.35 -13.97
CA HIS A 526 9.28 20.25 -12.94
C HIS A 526 9.91 20.21 -11.56
N SER A 527 9.34 20.97 -10.62
CA SER A 527 9.73 20.92 -9.21
C SER A 527 9.54 19.54 -8.58
N MET A 528 10.20 19.35 -7.44
CA MET A 528 10.10 18.14 -6.63
C MET A 528 8.66 17.89 -6.18
N THR A 529 8.30 16.63 -6.00
CA THR A 529 6.97 16.24 -5.49
C THR A 529 7.11 15.16 -4.41
N ALA A 530 6.04 14.95 -3.64
CA ALA A 530 6.04 14.05 -2.47
C ALA A 530 6.39 12.58 -2.78
N THR A 531 6.29 12.14 -4.03
CA THR A 531 6.63 10.77 -4.44
C THR A 531 8.14 10.54 -4.58
N GLN A 532 8.95 11.60 -4.59
CA GLN A 532 10.41 11.52 -4.69
C GLN A 532 11.06 11.37 -3.32
N LYS A 533 12.27 10.82 -3.28
CA LYS A 533 12.98 10.47 -2.05
C LYS A 533 14.05 11.52 -1.70
N THR A 534 14.26 11.75 -0.41
CA THR A 534 15.32 12.67 0.09
C THR A 534 16.72 12.11 -0.16
N VAL A 535 16.87 10.78 -0.04
CA VAL A 535 18.08 10.02 -0.33
C VAL A 535 17.78 8.92 -1.35
N ASP A 536 18.82 8.30 -1.93
CA ASP A 536 18.64 7.17 -2.84
C ASP A 536 17.90 6.03 -2.12
N GLY A 537 16.76 5.61 -2.67
CA GLY A 537 15.90 4.58 -2.08
C GLY A 537 15.01 3.87 -3.10
N PRO A 538 14.31 2.80 -2.68
CA PRO A 538 13.51 1.98 -3.58
C PRO A 538 12.33 2.75 -4.21
N SER A 539 12.15 2.59 -5.52
CA SER A 539 10.97 3.04 -6.27
C SER A 539 10.66 2.05 -7.39
N MET A 540 9.74 1.12 -7.14
CA MET A 540 9.56 -0.07 -7.98
C MET A 540 8.99 0.22 -9.38
N LYS A 541 8.25 1.32 -9.54
CA LYS A 541 7.62 1.70 -10.82
C LYS A 541 8.40 2.79 -11.58
N ASP A 542 9.25 3.55 -10.89
CA ASP A 542 10.08 4.60 -11.46
C ASP A 542 11.43 4.63 -10.74
N TRP A 543 12.38 3.83 -11.22
CA TRP A 543 13.71 3.70 -10.60
C TRP A 543 14.45 5.05 -10.51
N ARG A 544 14.25 5.93 -11.50
CA ARG A 544 14.88 7.25 -11.52
C ARG A 544 14.29 8.15 -10.43
N GLY A 545 12.98 8.07 -10.20
CA GLY A 545 12.28 8.77 -9.13
C GLY A 545 12.72 8.38 -7.70
N GLY A 546 13.35 7.22 -7.53
CA GLY A 546 13.92 6.78 -6.25
C GLY A 546 15.26 7.43 -5.89
N ARG A 547 15.89 8.17 -6.81
CA ARG A 547 17.17 8.86 -6.56
C ARG A 547 16.96 10.13 -5.74
N ALA A 548 17.97 10.53 -4.97
CA ALA A 548 17.93 11.70 -4.09
C ALA A 548 17.50 12.98 -4.83
N ALA A 549 16.31 13.48 -4.50
CA ALA A 549 15.60 14.51 -5.27
C ALA A 549 16.32 15.86 -5.28
N SER A 550 16.93 16.24 -4.15
CA SER A 550 17.58 17.54 -3.98
C SER A 550 18.95 17.64 -4.66
N PHE A 551 19.46 16.57 -5.26
CA PHE A 551 20.80 16.50 -5.85
C PHE A 551 20.82 16.17 -7.35
N ASN A 552 19.68 15.77 -7.92
CA ASN A 552 19.63 15.24 -9.28
C ASN A 552 18.68 16.03 -10.18
N ILE A 553 19.05 16.10 -11.45
CA ILE A 553 18.10 16.32 -12.54
C ILE A 553 17.60 14.93 -12.96
N ILE A 554 16.34 14.63 -12.71
CA ILE A 554 15.78 13.27 -12.85
C ILE A 554 14.85 13.23 -14.07
N PRO A 555 15.23 12.59 -15.18
CA PRO A 555 14.32 12.42 -16.29
C PRO A 555 13.17 11.46 -15.91
N SER A 556 11.94 11.87 -16.19
CA SER A 556 10.72 11.13 -15.89
C SER A 556 9.75 11.15 -17.08
N SER A 557 8.92 10.12 -17.18
CA SER A 557 7.86 10.07 -18.20
C SER A 557 6.66 10.90 -17.75
N THR A 558 5.92 11.51 -18.68
CA THR A 558 4.68 12.21 -18.37
C THR A 558 3.62 11.97 -19.44
N GLY A 559 2.38 11.75 -19.00
CA GLY A 559 1.21 11.68 -19.87
C GLY A 559 0.62 13.05 -20.23
N ALA A 560 1.14 14.14 -19.67
CA ALA A 560 0.49 15.45 -19.71
C ALA A 560 0.24 15.98 -21.13
N ALA A 561 1.24 15.88 -22.03
CA ALA A 561 1.09 16.30 -23.42
C ALA A 561 0.11 15.40 -24.20
N LYS A 562 0.09 14.10 -23.92
CA LYS A 562 -0.90 13.18 -24.51
C LYS A 562 -2.31 13.50 -24.01
N ALA A 563 -2.45 13.90 -22.75
CA ALA A 563 -3.73 14.30 -22.16
C ALA A 563 -4.29 15.59 -22.80
N VAL A 564 -3.45 16.46 -23.36
CA VAL A 564 -3.93 17.60 -24.18
C VAL A 564 -4.78 17.10 -25.35
N GLY A 565 -4.42 15.99 -25.98
CA GLY A 565 -5.22 15.38 -27.06
C GLY A 565 -6.60 14.88 -26.60
N LYS A 566 -6.80 14.65 -25.30
CA LYS A 566 -8.11 14.27 -24.74
C LYS A 566 -9.01 15.48 -24.51
N VAL A 567 -8.44 16.60 -24.03
CA VAL A 567 -9.20 17.85 -23.78
C VAL A 567 -9.30 18.76 -25.00
N LEU A 568 -8.41 18.58 -25.98
CA LEU A 568 -8.43 19.23 -27.29
C LEU A 568 -8.31 18.15 -28.38
N PRO A 569 -9.42 17.51 -28.79
CA PRO A 569 -9.40 16.39 -29.74
C PRO A 569 -8.68 16.67 -31.06
N ALA A 570 -8.67 17.92 -31.53
CA ALA A 570 -7.94 18.35 -32.73
C ALA A 570 -6.40 18.18 -32.64
N LEU A 571 -5.88 18.03 -31.41
CA LEU A 571 -4.46 17.80 -31.11
C LEU A 571 -4.15 16.35 -30.73
N ASN A 572 -5.13 15.45 -30.80
CA ASN A 572 -4.92 14.04 -30.49
C ASN A 572 -3.86 13.42 -31.41
N GLY A 573 -2.85 12.77 -30.83
CA GLY A 573 -1.72 12.21 -31.55
C GLY A 573 -0.67 13.22 -32.04
N LYS A 574 -0.88 14.53 -31.87
CA LYS A 574 0.05 15.58 -32.33
C LYS A 574 1.06 16.02 -31.28
N LEU A 575 0.76 15.78 -29.99
CA LEU A 575 1.58 16.21 -28.86
C LEU A 575 1.98 15.03 -27.98
N THR A 576 3.26 14.97 -27.63
CA THR A 576 3.80 14.09 -26.58
C THR A 576 4.96 14.80 -25.89
N GLY A 577 5.47 14.24 -24.79
CA GLY A 577 6.53 14.89 -24.05
C GLY A 577 7.16 14.05 -22.96
N MET A 578 8.09 14.68 -22.24
CA MET A 578 8.80 14.13 -21.11
C MET A 578 8.97 15.19 -20.01
N ALA A 579 9.49 14.80 -18.85
CA ALA A 579 9.78 15.70 -17.75
C ALA A 579 11.21 15.54 -17.23
N PHE A 580 11.77 16.61 -16.70
CA PHE A 580 12.94 16.57 -15.82
C PHE A 580 12.51 17.10 -14.45
N ARG A 581 12.60 16.26 -13.41
CA ARG A 581 12.47 16.75 -12.03
C ARG A 581 13.77 17.43 -11.61
N VAL A 582 13.68 18.60 -11.01
CA VAL A 582 14.84 19.37 -10.57
C VAL A 582 14.74 19.77 -9.09
N PRO A 583 15.86 20.13 -8.42
CA PRO A 583 15.91 20.50 -7.00
C PRO A 583 15.25 21.84 -6.62
N THR A 584 14.04 22.09 -7.09
CA THR A 584 13.21 23.23 -6.70
C THR A 584 11.98 22.72 -5.95
N VAL A 585 11.53 23.46 -4.93
CA VAL A 585 10.47 23.01 -4.02
C VAL A 585 9.07 23.19 -4.58
N ASP A 586 8.88 24.16 -5.47
CA ASP A 586 7.64 24.42 -6.21
C ASP A 586 7.92 25.34 -7.41
N VAL A 587 6.90 25.54 -8.25
CA VAL A 587 6.91 26.16 -9.57
C VAL A 587 7.64 25.32 -10.60
N SER A 588 7.01 25.15 -11.74
CA SER A 588 7.50 24.37 -12.87
C SER A 588 7.37 25.17 -14.16
N VAL A 589 8.03 24.71 -15.20
CA VAL A 589 7.99 25.35 -16.52
C VAL A 589 7.77 24.33 -17.62
N VAL A 590 6.95 24.70 -18.60
CA VAL A 590 6.74 23.99 -19.86
C VAL A 590 7.60 24.64 -20.92
N ASP A 591 8.37 23.83 -21.63
CA ASP A 591 8.97 24.10 -22.92
C ASP A 591 8.18 23.31 -23.97
N LEU A 592 7.47 24.02 -24.85
CA LEU A 592 6.74 23.42 -25.96
C LEU A 592 7.42 23.82 -27.27
N THR A 593 7.99 22.83 -27.97
CA THR A 593 8.54 22.99 -29.31
C THR A 593 7.53 22.47 -30.33
N VAL A 594 7.05 23.32 -31.21
CA VAL A 594 5.97 23.00 -32.16
C VAL A 594 6.30 23.40 -33.58
N ARG A 595 5.73 22.63 -34.51
CA ARG A 595 5.64 22.99 -35.92
C ARG A 595 4.25 23.56 -36.21
N LEU A 596 4.19 24.78 -36.72
CA LEU A 596 2.95 25.47 -37.07
C LEU A 596 2.56 25.21 -38.52
N GLU A 597 1.26 25.09 -38.77
CA GLU A 597 0.71 24.94 -40.13
C GLU A 597 0.79 26.27 -40.90
N LYS A 598 0.29 27.35 -40.29
CA LYS A 598 0.39 28.71 -40.83
C LYS A 598 1.68 29.37 -40.33
N PRO A 599 2.50 29.97 -41.22
CA PRO A 599 3.69 30.69 -40.79
C PRO A 599 3.30 31.90 -39.92
N ALA A 600 4.04 32.10 -38.83
CA ALA A 600 3.89 33.25 -37.93
C ALA A 600 5.26 33.69 -37.41
N SER A 601 5.49 35.00 -37.39
CA SER A 601 6.59 35.60 -36.64
C SER A 601 6.40 35.41 -35.15
N TYR A 602 7.50 35.48 -34.38
CA TYR A 602 7.41 35.36 -32.93
C TYR A 602 6.60 36.50 -32.30
N ASP A 603 6.62 37.70 -32.89
CA ASP A 603 5.80 38.83 -32.45
C ASP A 603 4.30 38.58 -32.64
N GLU A 604 3.89 37.94 -33.75
CA GLU A 604 2.49 37.54 -33.97
C GLU A 604 2.03 36.50 -32.94
N ILE A 605 2.91 35.54 -32.60
CA ILE A 605 2.64 34.53 -31.56
C ILE A 605 2.46 35.21 -30.19
N LYS A 606 3.38 36.11 -29.82
CA LYS A 606 3.28 36.89 -28.58
C LYS A 606 1.99 37.70 -28.53
N ALA A 607 1.63 38.39 -29.62
CA ALA A 607 0.41 39.19 -29.69
C ALA A 607 -0.85 38.34 -29.50
N ALA A 608 -0.93 37.16 -30.14
CA ALA A 608 -2.06 36.25 -29.99
C ALA A 608 -2.21 35.73 -28.55
N ILE A 609 -1.11 35.36 -27.90
CA ILE A 609 -1.12 34.90 -26.51
C ILE A 609 -1.50 36.04 -25.56
N LYS A 610 -0.95 37.24 -25.77
CA LYS A 610 -1.27 38.44 -24.98
C LYS A 610 -2.76 38.78 -25.07
N GLU A 611 -3.31 38.78 -26.29
CA GLU A 611 -4.74 39.00 -26.54
C GLU A 611 -5.62 38.01 -25.74
N GLU A 612 -5.38 36.70 -25.89
CA GLU A 612 -6.22 35.69 -25.24
C GLU A 612 -6.02 35.68 -23.71
N SER A 613 -4.81 35.96 -23.21
CA SER A 613 -4.52 36.09 -21.76
C SER A 613 -5.21 37.29 -21.10
N GLN A 614 -5.48 38.35 -21.87
CA GLN A 614 -6.20 39.54 -21.40
C GLN A 614 -7.70 39.47 -21.71
N GLY A 615 -8.10 38.57 -22.60
CA GLY A 615 -9.48 38.33 -23.02
C GLY A 615 -10.07 37.06 -22.41
N LYS A 616 -10.30 36.04 -23.24
CA LYS A 616 -11.09 34.85 -22.88
C LYS A 616 -10.45 33.96 -21.82
N LEU A 617 -9.12 33.97 -21.73
CA LEU A 617 -8.36 33.14 -20.80
C LEU A 617 -7.82 33.94 -19.61
N LYS A 618 -8.35 35.14 -19.35
CA LYS A 618 -7.95 35.96 -18.21
C LYS A 618 -8.14 35.21 -16.90
N GLY A 619 -7.09 35.16 -16.07
CA GLY A 619 -7.05 34.41 -14.82
C GLY A 619 -6.62 32.94 -14.98
N ILE A 620 -6.60 32.41 -16.21
CA ILE A 620 -6.11 31.06 -16.52
C ILE A 620 -4.74 31.15 -17.21
N LEU A 621 -4.63 31.94 -18.28
CA LEU A 621 -3.42 32.21 -19.04
C LEU A 621 -2.91 33.61 -18.71
N GLY A 622 -1.63 33.72 -18.36
CA GLY A 622 -0.89 34.95 -18.16
C GLY A 622 0.12 35.19 -19.29
N TYR A 623 0.64 36.41 -19.33
CA TYR A 623 1.66 36.85 -20.27
C TYR A 623 2.64 37.77 -19.54
N THR A 624 3.94 37.59 -19.74
CA THR A 624 5.00 38.46 -19.21
C THR A 624 6.09 38.73 -20.24
N GLU A 625 6.67 39.93 -20.16
CA GLU A 625 7.89 40.37 -20.88
C GLU A 625 9.02 40.70 -19.90
N ASP A 626 8.82 40.47 -18.60
CA ASP A 626 9.81 40.72 -17.57
C ASP A 626 10.85 39.58 -17.53
N ASP A 627 12.04 39.87 -17.00
CA ASP A 627 13.12 38.89 -16.86
C ASP A 627 12.94 38.07 -15.57
N VAL A 628 11.94 37.18 -15.60
CA VAL A 628 11.44 36.38 -14.46
C VAL A 628 12.20 35.07 -14.24
N VAL A 629 12.08 34.51 -13.04
CA VAL A 629 12.52 33.17 -12.66
C VAL A 629 11.43 32.41 -11.89
N SER A 630 11.66 31.14 -11.55
CA SER A 630 10.64 30.27 -10.95
C SER A 630 9.99 30.85 -9.69
N THR A 631 10.77 31.42 -8.77
CA THR A 631 10.26 31.93 -7.49
C THR A 631 9.29 33.10 -7.62
N ASP A 632 9.31 33.81 -8.76
CA ASP A 632 8.42 34.95 -9.00
C ASP A 632 6.96 34.51 -9.21
N PHE A 633 6.73 33.21 -9.44
CA PHE A 633 5.41 32.61 -9.63
C PHE A 633 4.92 31.81 -8.42
N LEU A 634 5.64 31.82 -7.30
CA LEU A 634 5.17 31.17 -6.08
C LEU A 634 3.83 31.78 -5.65
N THR A 635 2.83 30.93 -5.46
CA THR A 635 1.46 31.31 -5.12
C THR A 635 0.77 32.12 -6.23
N ASP A 636 1.22 32.01 -7.48
CA ASP A 636 0.46 32.54 -8.63
C ASP A 636 -0.70 31.61 -8.97
N SER A 637 -1.92 32.17 -8.95
CA SER A 637 -3.15 31.38 -9.14
C SER A 637 -3.43 30.98 -10.59
N ARG A 638 -2.67 31.47 -11.57
CA ARG A 638 -2.88 31.17 -13.00
C ARG A 638 -2.38 29.77 -13.34
N SER A 639 -3.00 29.13 -14.33
CA SER A 639 -2.61 27.79 -14.78
C SER A 639 -1.36 27.80 -15.66
N SER A 640 -1.14 28.87 -16.41
CA SER A 640 -0.09 29.00 -17.42
C SER A 640 0.31 30.47 -17.53
N ILE A 641 1.60 30.80 -17.47
CA ILE A 641 2.11 32.16 -17.65
C ILE A 641 3.18 32.14 -18.74
N PHE A 642 2.81 32.61 -19.93
CA PHE A 642 3.70 32.64 -21.07
C PHE A 642 4.83 33.65 -20.88
N ASP A 643 6.06 33.19 -21.07
CA ASP A 643 7.29 33.98 -20.99
C ASP A 643 7.72 34.38 -22.41
N ALA A 644 7.50 35.65 -22.72
CA ALA A 644 7.73 36.19 -24.05
C ALA A 644 9.21 36.36 -24.40
N LYS A 645 10.12 36.37 -23.43
CA LYS A 645 11.56 36.54 -23.66
C LYS A 645 12.31 35.22 -23.64
N ALA A 646 11.80 34.21 -22.95
CA ALA A 646 12.44 32.89 -22.86
C ALA A 646 12.19 31.99 -24.07
N GLY A 647 11.11 32.21 -24.83
CA GLY A 647 10.87 31.45 -26.06
C GLY A 647 11.69 31.96 -27.26
N ILE A 648 11.72 31.16 -28.33
CA ILE A 648 12.52 31.46 -29.52
C ILE A 648 11.90 30.82 -30.77
N ALA A 649 11.94 31.54 -31.89
CA ALA A 649 11.56 31.02 -33.21
C ALA A 649 12.81 30.68 -34.02
N LEU A 650 12.91 29.46 -34.54
CA LEU A 650 13.96 29.09 -35.51
C LEU A 650 13.61 29.64 -36.90
N ASN A 651 12.33 29.56 -37.25
CA ASN A 651 11.73 30.12 -38.45
C ASN A 651 10.22 30.30 -38.21
N ASN A 652 9.49 30.82 -39.20
CA ASN A 652 8.08 31.15 -39.06
C ASN A 652 7.16 29.92 -38.85
N ASN A 653 7.64 28.69 -39.02
CA ASN A 653 6.84 27.47 -38.81
C ASN A 653 7.40 26.58 -37.70
N PHE A 654 8.50 26.94 -37.06
CA PHE A 654 9.12 26.10 -36.03
C PHE A 654 9.60 26.95 -34.86
N VAL A 655 8.88 26.80 -33.74
CA VAL A 655 8.99 27.70 -32.58
C VAL A 655 9.05 26.92 -31.29
N LYS A 656 9.73 27.51 -30.31
CA LYS A 656 9.75 27.10 -28.92
C LYS A 656 9.07 28.18 -28.09
N VAL A 657 8.05 27.79 -27.34
CA VAL A 657 7.34 28.66 -26.40
C VAL A 657 7.55 28.15 -24.97
N VAL A 658 7.67 29.08 -24.02
CA VAL A 658 7.93 28.79 -22.62
C VAL A 658 6.77 29.30 -21.78
N SER A 659 6.30 28.50 -20.83
CA SER A 659 5.23 28.90 -19.92
C SER A 659 5.44 28.37 -18.51
N TRP A 660 5.40 29.27 -17.52
CA TRP A 660 5.53 28.97 -16.11
C TRP A 660 4.19 28.54 -15.52
N TYR A 661 4.25 27.78 -14.43
CA TYR A 661 3.08 27.43 -13.63
C TYR A 661 3.50 27.05 -12.21
N ASP A 662 2.82 27.61 -11.22
CA ASP A 662 2.82 27.05 -9.88
C ASP A 662 2.04 25.73 -9.92
N ASN A 663 2.76 24.61 -9.77
CA ASN A 663 2.19 23.28 -9.93
C ASN A 663 1.30 22.86 -8.75
N GLU A 664 1.29 23.63 -7.66
CA GLU A 664 0.49 23.36 -6.48
C GLU A 664 -0.67 24.36 -6.35
N TRP A 665 -0.36 25.66 -6.29
CA TRP A 665 -1.33 26.74 -6.11
C TRP A 665 -2.21 26.97 -7.34
N GLY A 666 -1.61 27.10 -8.52
CA GLY A 666 -2.35 27.30 -9.77
C GLY A 666 -3.31 26.14 -10.02
N TYR A 667 -2.85 24.90 -9.80
CA TYR A 667 -3.67 23.70 -9.91
C TYR A 667 -4.78 23.64 -8.86
N SER A 668 -4.49 23.97 -7.59
CA SER A 668 -5.49 23.98 -6.52
C SER A 668 -6.62 24.97 -6.78
N ASN A 669 -6.31 26.13 -7.37
CA ASN A 669 -7.35 27.08 -7.81
C ASN A 669 -8.21 26.49 -8.93
N ARG A 670 -7.62 25.74 -9.87
CA ARG A 670 -8.39 25.06 -10.94
C ARG A 670 -9.33 23.98 -10.43
N VAL A 671 -8.96 23.27 -9.36
CA VAL A 671 -9.87 22.32 -8.71
C VAL A 671 -11.11 23.03 -8.20
N ILE A 672 -10.95 24.16 -7.49
CA ILE A 672 -12.07 24.96 -6.98
C ILE A 672 -12.89 25.59 -8.12
N ASP A 673 -12.24 26.07 -9.18
CA ASP A 673 -12.94 26.62 -10.34
C ASP A 673 -13.76 25.55 -11.08
N LEU A 674 -13.28 24.30 -11.14
CA LEU A 674 -14.02 23.18 -11.70
C LEU A 674 -15.23 22.82 -10.82
N VAL A 675 -15.06 22.81 -9.49
CA VAL A 675 -16.18 22.62 -8.54
C VAL A 675 -17.25 23.68 -8.78
N ARG A 676 -16.86 24.97 -8.85
CA ARG A 676 -17.77 26.08 -9.17
C ARG A 676 -18.49 25.88 -10.49
N HIS A 677 -17.76 25.48 -11.53
CA HIS A 677 -18.35 25.26 -12.84
C HIS A 677 -19.38 24.13 -12.80
N MET A 678 -19.04 22.98 -12.23
CA MET A 678 -19.96 21.84 -12.08
C MET A 678 -21.21 22.23 -11.28
N ALA A 679 -21.06 23.01 -10.21
CA ALA A 679 -22.19 23.52 -9.42
C ALA A 679 -23.07 24.52 -10.19
N SER A 680 -22.48 25.36 -11.04
CA SER A 680 -23.24 26.32 -11.84
C SER A 680 -24.05 25.68 -12.99
N VAL A 681 -23.68 24.46 -13.39
CA VAL A 681 -24.32 23.71 -14.47
C VAL A 681 -25.32 22.66 -13.93
N ALA A 682 -25.26 22.35 -12.63
CA ALA A 682 -26.03 21.31 -11.95
C ALA A 682 -27.55 21.57 -11.88
#